data_AF-A0A9Q1ATQ5-F1
#
_entry.id   AF-A0A9Q1ATQ5-F1
#
_cell.length_a   1.000
_cell.length_b   1.000
_cell.length_c   1.000
_cell.angle_alpha   90.00
_cell.angle_beta   90.00
_cell.angle_gamma   90.00
#
_symmetry.space_group_name_H-M   'P 1'
#
loop_
_entity.id
_entity.type
_entity.pdbx_description
1 polymer ?
#
loop_
_entity_poly.entity_id
_entity_poly.type
_entity_poly.pdbx_seq_one_letter_code
_entity_poly.pdbx_strand_id
1 'polypeptide(L)'
;MALLKVLPQDPKDESTQRCRFGPAVFASLGATLGSPVRITLPAGSCLCTAWPRPDLADGYLQLDLKCRMHGLRESQLQDLTLKADCLKLLPSRRLRRVAVKVVFKNRSVKKMTPEPMLQEVVRDLLRNTYVAIQHVITFSPILGNPVACVEIVSLEPDAEEEAGLVTPKTDVAIKEAVTLDWYNHFMRNGAKIRVAGMEDVCQSLKDVIELPLCFPKTFRTLSLSVPRGVLLVGPPGVGKTLLVKAVAQEVGACLLCINGPAVYGARPGESEENLRQVFEEAREIASEGPTVLFIDEIDSLCPKRGSSQNAPENRLVAQLLTLIDGVGGKDGVVIVGATNRPDALDPALRRPGRMDREIVIGAPTLKQRLPILQLLTAGMPVSEDVDLMELAKATTGYVGADLTALCREAAMQAMLHDCTDSVPRVSMSDFNQALKKIQPSSSRSGIGMMDFKPVSWEQIGGLDDVGLKLKQSIEWPIKFPEAFVRMGLARPKGILLYGPSGCAKTTLVKASATSCHCSFLSVSGADLFSPYVGDSEKLLSQVFRQARANTPAIVFLDEIDVILGSRSIDKTGHGVQERVLSVLLNELDGVGLKSTERRGNAVKLKDGHPEETGMGRELDLQEVFNKDVIVVAATNRPDVLDDALMRPGRFDQLIYVPPPDQKGRLSILKICTEKMPLDPDVSLEDVAVQTHLFSGADLENLCKEAALLALQENKVEATTVKCRHFEESLGTVKPSLTLRDLEFYEKMFGNRK
;
A
#
# COMPACT_ATOMS: atom_id res chain seq x y z
N MET A 1 42.15 -30.28 10.70
CA MET A 1 41.05 -29.60 11.39
C MET A 1 39.87 -30.56 11.48
N ALA A 2 39.48 -30.96 12.69
CA ALA A 2 38.39 -31.91 12.87
C ALA A 2 37.04 -31.23 12.59
N LEU A 3 36.24 -31.79 11.68
CA LEU A 3 34.84 -31.43 11.50
C LEU A 3 34.03 -32.20 12.55
N LEU A 4 33.18 -31.49 13.29
CA LEU A 4 32.35 -32.05 14.35
C LEU A 4 30.91 -32.15 13.86
N LYS A 5 30.35 -33.37 13.82
CA LYS A 5 28.94 -33.57 13.52
C LYS A 5 28.11 -33.46 14.80
N VAL A 6 27.09 -32.61 14.80
CA VAL A 6 26.16 -32.48 15.93
C VAL A 6 25.22 -33.68 15.96
N LEU A 7 25.16 -34.38 17.09
CA LEU A 7 24.24 -35.48 17.35
C LEU A 7 23.06 -35.00 18.22
N PRO A 8 21.91 -35.69 18.15
CA PRO A 8 20.81 -35.44 19.08
C PRO A 8 21.25 -35.62 20.53
N GLN A 9 20.62 -34.85 21.41
CA GLN A 9 20.92 -34.80 22.84
C GLN A 9 20.56 -36.12 23.54
N ASP A 10 21.37 -36.52 24.52
CA ASP A 10 21.06 -37.63 25.41
C ASP A 10 20.00 -37.20 26.44
N PRO A 11 18.96 -38.01 26.70
CA PRO A 11 17.90 -37.68 27.66
C PRO A 11 18.40 -37.53 29.10
N LYS A 12 19.59 -38.09 29.41
CA LYS A 12 20.23 -37.97 30.74
C LYS A 12 20.90 -36.61 30.98
N ASP A 13 21.22 -35.88 29.91
CA ASP A 13 21.86 -34.57 29.98
C ASP A 13 20.84 -33.43 29.71
N GLU A 14 19.53 -33.73 29.67
CA GLU A 14 18.47 -32.73 29.54
C GLU A 14 18.50 -31.72 30.69
N SER A 15 18.53 -30.42 30.36
CA SER A 15 18.53 -29.30 31.31
C SER A 15 19.74 -29.21 32.27
N THR A 16 20.87 -29.84 31.91
CA THR A 16 22.10 -29.85 32.72
C THR A 16 23.16 -28.86 32.24
N GLN A 17 22.95 -28.18 31.11
CA GLN A 17 23.90 -27.29 30.43
C GLN A 17 25.22 -28.01 30.04
N ARG A 18 25.18 -29.32 29.81
CA ARG A 18 26.37 -30.13 29.48
C ARG A 18 26.55 -30.25 27.98
N CYS A 19 27.79 -30.14 27.53
CA CYS A 19 28.20 -30.49 26.19
C CYS A 19 29.22 -31.63 26.25
N ARG A 20 28.98 -32.68 25.47
CA ARG A 20 29.85 -33.87 25.40
C ARG A 20 30.79 -33.75 24.20
N PHE A 21 32.09 -33.80 24.48
CA PHE A 21 33.18 -33.75 23.49
C PHE A 21 33.91 -35.09 23.41
N GLY A 22 34.48 -35.37 22.23
CA GLY A 22 35.51 -36.40 22.07
C GLY A 22 36.84 -35.99 22.72
N PRO A 23 37.67 -36.94 23.18
CA PRO A 23 38.93 -36.67 23.85
C PRO A 23 39.91 -35.81 23.04
N ALA A 24 39.94 -35.93 21.70
CA ALA A 24 40.82 -35.12 20.86
C ALA A 24 40.43 -33.64 20.88
N VAL A 25 39.12 -33.34 20.86
CA VAL A 25 38.60 -31.96 20.93
C VAL A 25 38.86 -31.38 22.32
N PHE A 26 38.64 -32.19 23.36
CA PHE A 26 38.88 -31.81 24.75
C PHE A 26 40.34 -31.41 25.00
N ALA A 27 41.29 -32.18 24.46
CA ALA A 27 42.72 -31.87 24.51
C ALA A 27 43.07 -30.63 23.68
N SER A 28 42.49 -30.49 22.47
CA SER A 28 42.74 -29.34 21.60
C SER A 28 42.27 -28.00 22.18
N LEU A 29 41.20 -28.03 22.98
CA LEU A 29 40.69 -26.85 23.68
C LEU A 29 41.51 -26.54 24.94
N GLY A 30 42.22 -27.50 25.53
CA GLY A 30 42.87 -27.33 26.84
C GLY A 30 41.85 -27.18 27.99
N ALA A 31 40.65 -27.73 27.82
CA ALA A 31 39.54 -27.59 28.76
C ALA A 31 39.74 -28.50 29.99
N THR A 32 39.41 -28.00 31.18
CA THR A 32 39.22 -28.83 32.37
C THR A 32 37.77 -29.27 32.49
N LEU A 33 37.51 -30.38 33.19
CA LEU A 33 36.14 -30.85 33.42
C LEU A 33 35.27 -29.73 34.00
N GLY A 34 34.16 -29.43 33.33
CA GLY A 34 33.20 -28.40 33.76
C GLY A 34 33.58 -26.96 33.42
N SER A 35 34.62 -26.71 32.60
CA SER A 35 34.91 -25.36 32.09
C SER A 35 33.80 -24.88 31.15
N PRO A 36 33.41 -23.59 31.19
CA PRO A 36 32.40 -23.06 30.29
C PRO A 36 32.99 -22.86 28.88
N VAL A 37 32.26 -23.35 27.88
CA VAL A 37 32.57 -23.24 26.46
C VAL A 37 31.44 -22.48 25.79
N ARG A 38 31.80 -21.42 25.06
CA ARG A 38 30.91 -20.76 24.12
C ARG A 38 31.02 -21.42 22.77
N ILE A 39 29.88 -21.80 22.22
CA ILE A 39 29.78 -22.48 20.94
C ILE A 39 29.04 -21.54 19.99
N THR A 40 29.73 -21.08 18.96
CA THR A 40 29.15 -20.22 17.94
C THR A 40 28.58 -21.06 16.79
N LEU A 41 27.27 -21.06 16.64
CA LEU A 41 26.53 -21.70 15.56
C LEU A 41 26.13 -20.65 14.52
N PRO A 42 25.83 -21.04 13.26
CA PRO A 42 25.36 -20.11 12.23
C PRO A 42 24.08 -19.36 12.64
N ALA A 43 23.27 -19.95 13.51
CA ALA A 43 22.00 -19.41 14.00
C ALA A 43 22.08 -18.68 15.35
N GLY A 44 23.27 -18.58 15.97
CA GLY A 44 23.48 -17.91 17.27
C GLY A 44 24.55 -18.58 18.13
N SER A 45 24.79 -18.10 19.35
CA SER A 45 25.71 -18.76 20.30
C SER A 45 24.99 -19.51 21.41
N CYS A 46 25.56 -20.63 21.86
CA CYS A 46 25.15 -21.29 23.11
C CYS A 46 26.31 -21.37 24.10
N LEU A 47 25.96 -21.44 25.39
CA LEU A 47 26.90 -21.52 26.50
C LEU A 47 26.73 -22.85 27.20
N CYS A 48 27.74 -23.71 27.09
CA CYS A 48 27.71 -25.07 27.63
C CYS A 48 28.91 -25.34 28.56
N THR A 49 28.84 -26.39 29.35
CA THR A 49 29.98 -26.88 30.15
C THR A 49 30.63 -28.07 29.47
N ALA A 50 31.97 -28.13 29.46
CA ALA A 50 32.70 -29.20 28.79
C ALA A 50 32.75 -30.48 29.62
N TRP A 51 32.26 -31.57 29.03
CA TRP A 51 32.35 -32.92 29.57
C TRP A 51 32.82 -33.91 28.50
N PRO A 52 33.58 -34.95 28.87
CA PRO A 52 33.92 -36.03 27.94
C PRO A 52 32.69 -36.88 27.66
N ARG A 53 32.62 -37.41 26.44
CA ARG A 53 31.62 -38.41 26.02
C ARG A 53 31.92 -39.78 26.66
N PRO A 54 30.91 -40.56 27.08
CA PRO A 54 31.12 -41.92 27.60
C PRO A 54 31.74 -42.88 26.58
N ASP A 55 31.39 -42.77 25.30
CA ASP A 55 31.84 -43.69 24.24
C ASP A 55 33.25 -43.40 23.70
N LEU A 56 33.89 -42.31 24.16
CA LEU A 56 35.22 -41.84 23.74
C LEU A 56 35.41 -41.64 22.22
N ALA A 57 34.33 -41.69 21.42
CA ALA A 57 34.37 -41.46 19.98
C ALA A 57 34.62 -39.98 19.65
N ASP A 58 35.59 -39.74 18.75
CA ASP A 58 35.93 -38.41 18.24
C ASP A 58 35.08 -38.01 17.02
N GLY A 59 34.99 -36.71 16.73
CA GLY A 59 34.29 -36.19 15.54
C GLY A 59 32.80 -35.88 15.72
N TYR A 60 32.25 -36.07 16.93
CA TYR A 60 30.85 -35.81 17.22
C TYR A 60 30.67 -34.88 18.43
N LEU A 61 29.58 -34.11 18.43
CA LEU A 61 29.23 -33.14 19.46
C LEU A 61 27.80 -33.38 19.93
N GLN A 62 27.57 -33.52 21.24
CA GLN A 62 26.21 -33.47 21.82
C GLN A 62 26.06 -32.20 22.64
N LEU A 63 24.95 -31.50 22.43
CA LEU A 63 24.69 -30.18 22.99
C LEU A 63 23.37 -30.19 23.76
N ASP A 64 23.41 -29.72 25.00
CA ASP A 64 22.21 -29.28 25.71
C ASP A 64 21.99 -27.78 25.47
N LEU A 65 20.79 -27.40 25.05
CA LEU A 65 20.43 -26.03 24.69
C LEU A 65 19.89 -25.18 25.84
N LYS A 66 20.10 -25.62 27.08
CA LYS A 66 19.64 -24.90 28.27
C LYS A 66 19.96 -23.41 28.27
N CYS A 67 21.20 -23.02 27.95
CA CYS A 67 21.61 -21.61 27.84
C CYS A 67 21.94 -21.27 26.38
N ARG A 68 21.02 -20.60 25.71
CA ARG A 68 21.15 -20.23 24.30
C ARG A 68 20.93 -18.73 24.10
N MET A 69 21.62 -18.15 23.15
CA MET A 69 21.27 -16.84 22.63
C MET A 69 19.94 -16.93 21.89
N HIS A 70 19.24 -15.80 21.82
CA HIS A 70 17.97 -15.64 21.11
C HIS A 70 17.99 -16.27 19.70
N GLY A 71 16.96 -17.06 19.37
CA GLY A 71 16.71 -17.57 18.00
C GLY A 71 17.09 -19.04 17.74
N LEU A 72 17.83 -19.71 18.62
CA LEU A 72 18.35 -21.05 18.37
C LEU A 72 17.33 -22.16 18.72
N ARG A 73 16.82 -22.92 17.72
CA ARG A 73 15.87 -24.03 17.94
C ARG A 73 16.53 -25.40 17.81
N GLU A 74 16.01 -26.39 18.54
CA GLU A 74 16.47 -27.79 18.49
C GLU A 74 16.40 -28.39 17.07
N SER A 75 15.40 -27.99 16.28
CA SER A 75 15.22 -28.46 14.90
C SER A 75 16.31 -27.99 13.94
N GLN A 76 17.04 -26.91 14.26
CA GLN A 76 18.11 -26.37 13.42
C GLN A 76 19.47 -27.04 13.66
N LEU A 77 19.56 -27.92 14.67
CA LEU A 77 20.80 -28.61 15.05
C LEU A 77 20.97 -29.98 14.39
N GLN A 78 19.91 -30.50 13.76
CA GLN A 78 19.96 -31.77 13.07
C GLN A 78 20.88 -31.63 11.84
N ASP A 79 21.93 -32.46 11.78
CA ASP A 79 22.92 -32.56 10.69
C ASP A 79 23.90 -31.39 10.48
N LEU A 80 24.07 -30.50 11.46
CA LEU A 80 25.12 -29.47 11.39
C LEU A 80 26.53 -30.05 11.54
N THR A 81 27.45 -29.57 10.69
CA THR A 81 28.90 -29.80 10.83
C THR A 81 29.59 -28.53 11.27
N LEU A 82 30.36 -28.60 12.36
CA LEU A 82 31.03 -27.45 12.97
C LEU A 82 32.55 -27.60 12.86
N LYS A 83 33.24 -26.48 12.68
CA LYS A 83 34.70 -26.41 12.79
C LYS A 83 35.08 -26.21 14.26
N ALA A 84 36.25 -26.72 14.66
CA ALA A 84 36.76 -26.56 16.03
C ALA A 84 36.96 -25.09 16.45
N ASP A 85 37.19 -24.18 15.50
CA ASP A 85 37.35 -22.73 15.75
C ASP A 85 36.08 -22.05 16.29
N CYS A 86 34.91 -22.71 16.15
CA CYS A 86 33.63 -22.24 16.68
C CYS A 86 33.49 -22.46 18.21
N LEU A 87 34.47 -23.12 18.84
CA LEU A 87 34.48 -23.43 20.26
C LEU A 87 35.49 -22.52 20.96
N LYS A 88 35.02 -21.65 21.87
CA LYS A 88 35.87 -20.78 22.68
C LYS A 88 35.69 -21.08 24.15
N LEU A 89 36.78 -21.37 24.86
CA LEU A 89 36.77 -21.42 26.32
C LEU A 89 36.64 -20.01 26.88
N LEU A 90 35.73 -19.86 27.85
CA LEU A 90 35.54 -18.60 28.54
C LEU A 90 36.14 -18.66 29.96
N PRO A 91 36.79 -17.59 30.44
CA PRO A 91 37.15 -17.48 31.84
C PRO A 91 35.87 -17.35 32.69
N SER A 92 35.84 -18.02 33.84
CA SER A 92 34.70 -17.97 34.75
C SER A 92 34.96 -17.11 35.98
N ARG A 93 34.02 -16.22 36.30
CA ARG A 93 34.02 -15.42 37.54
C ARG A 93 32.73 -15.62 38.30
N ARG A 94 32.80 -15.55 39.63
CA ARG A 94 31.60 -15.56 40.49
C ARG A 94 30.93 -14.20 40.43
N LEU A 95 29.66 -14.18 40.03
CA LEU A 95 28.89 -12.95 39.92
C LEU A 95 28.57 -12.37 41.30
N ARG A 96 28.32 -11.06 41.38
CA ARG A 96 27.77 -10.40 42.58
C ARG A 96 26.28 -10.14 42.42
N ARG A 97 25.89 -9.62 41.25
CA ARG A 97 24.52 -9.26 40.94
C ARG A 97 24.15 -9.68 39.52
N VAL A 98 22.93 -10.15 39.34
CA VAL A 98 22.38 -10.54 38.04
C VAL A 98 21.02 -9.88 37.87
N ALA A 99 20.84 -9.11 36.80
CA ALA A 99 19.53 -8.61 36.42
C ALA A 99 18.90 -9.55 35.39
N VAL A 100 17.70 -10.04 35.70
CA VAL A 100 16.98 -11.01 34.88
C VAL A 100 15.61 -10.51 34.48
N LYS A 101 15.20 -10.94 33.29
CA LYS A 101 13.83 -10.86 32.78
C LYS A 101 13.22 -12.26 32.86
N VAL A 102 12.14 -12.41 33.62
CA VAL A 102 11.56 -13.71 33.94
C VAL A 102 10.33 -13.94 33.06
N VAL A 103 10.28 -15.11 32.44
CA VAL A 103 9.18 -15.52 31.55
C VAL A 103 8.39 -16.64 32.20
N PHE A 104 7.10 -16.41 32.47
CA PHE A 104 6.20 -17.38 33.11
C PHE A 104 5.55 -18.32 32.11
N LYS A 105 5.31 -19.59 32.49
CA LYS A 105 4.58 -20.57 31.66
C LYS A 105 3.14 -20.14 31.43
N ASN A 106 2.45 -19.79 32.50
CA ASN A 106 1.02 -19.49 32.49
C ASN A 106 0.73 -18.20 33.25
N ARG A 107 -0.24 -17.44 32.74
CA ARG A 107 -0.75 -16.18 33.30
C ARG A 107 -1.30 -16.32 34.73
N SER A 108 -2.00 -17.42 35.04
CA SER A 108 -2.55 -17.67 36.38
C SER A 108 -1.46 -17.70 37.45
N VAL A 109 -0.25 -18.14 37.07
CA VAL A 109 0.87 -18.26 37.99
C VAL A 109 1.55 -16.91 38.24
N LYS A 110 1.51 -15.99 37.27
CA LYS A 110 1.96 -14.59 37.46
C LYS A 110 1.09 -13.84 38.47
N LYS A 111 -0.25 -14.02 38.44
CA LYS A 111 -1.16 -13.38 39.41
C LYS A 111 -1.06 -13.97 40.83
N MET A 112 -0.70 -15.25 40.94
CA MET A 112 -0.57 -15.95 42.23
C MET A 112 0.80 -15.76 42.90
N THR A 113 1.84 -15.35 42.18
CA THR A 113 3.21 -15.30 42.73
C THR A 113 3.62 -13.87 43.10
N PRO A 114 3.81 -13.56 44.39
CA PRO A 114 4.36 -12.27 44.80
C PRO A 114 5.86 -12.18 44.44
N GLU A 115 6.34 -10.97 44.10
CA GLU A 115 7.73 -10.69 43.73
C GLU A 115 8.82 -11.31 44.63
N PRO A 116 8.70 -11.34 45.99
CA PRO A 116 9.72 -11.97 46.84
C PRO A 116 9.84 -13.48 46.64
N MET A 117 8.72 -14.19 46.47
CA MET A 117 8.76 -15.64 46.19
C MET A 117 9.37 -15.93 44.81
N LEU A 118 9.13 -15.05 43.84
CA LEU A 118 9.71 -15.17 42.51
C LEU A 118 11.24 -15.07 42.54
N GLN A 119 11.78 -14.14 43.33
CA GLN A 119 13.23 -14.00 43.49
C GLN A 119 13.87 -15.26 44.09
N GLU A 120 13.22 -15.91 45.05
CA GLU A 120 13.70 -17.17 45.63
C GLU A 120 13.67 -18.31 44.62
N VAL A 121 12.54 -18.49 43.93
CA VAL A 121 12.39 -19.55 42.91
C VAL A 121 13.42 -19.37 41.78
N VAL A 122 13.63 -18.14 41.30
CA VAL A 122 14.61 -17.86 40.24
C VAL A 122 16.05 -18.04 40.76
N ARG A 123 16.34 -17.69 42.01
CA ARG A 123 17.65 -17.95 42.63
C ARG A 123 17.94 -19.45 42.71
N ASP A 124 16.94 -20.26 43.04
CA ASP A 124 17.09 -21.73 43.08
C ASP A 124 17.28 -22.33 41.68
N LEU A 125 16.54 -21.85 40.68
CA LEU A 125 16.65 -22.31 39.29
C LEU A 125 17.99 -21.97 38.63
N LEU A 126 18.57 -20.81 38.98
CA LEU A 126 19.85 -20.36 38.44
C LEU A 126 21.06 -20.89 39.22
N ARG A 127 20.86 -21.70 40.26
CA ARG A 127 21.94 -22.19 41.10
C ARG A 127 23.02 -22.93 40.30
N ASN A 128 24.27 -22.50 40.44
CA ASN A 128 25.45 -23.08 39.77
C ASN A 128 25.35 -23.13 38.25
N THR A 129 24.56 -22.23 37.64
CA THR A 129 24.50 -22.11 36.18
C THR A 129 25.50 -21.07 35.67
N TYR A 130 26.04 -21.31 34.48
CA TYR A 130 26.85 -20.33 33.78
C TYR A 130 25.96 -19.46 32.92
N VAL A 131 26.15 -18.15 33.04
CA VAL A 131 25.31 -17.14 32.42
C VAL A 131 26.17 -16.12 31.65
N ALA A 132 25.63 -15.62 30.56
CA ALA A 132 26.21 -14.56 29.75
C ALA A 132 25.10 -13.58 29.35
N ILE A 133 25.48 -12.35 29.02
CA ILE A 133 24.54 -11.30 28.60
C ILE A 133 23.74 -11.79 27.37
N GLN A 134 22.45 -11.45 27.29
CA GLN A 134 21.53 -11.82 26.19
C GLN A 134 21.30 -13.33 25.99
N HIS A 135 21.72 -14.18 26.92
CA HIS A 135 21.38 -15.61 26.89
C HIS A 135 20.06 -15.87 27.61
N VAL A 136 19.28 -16.79 27.03
CA VAL A 136 18.00 -17.30 27.53
C VAL A 136 18.22 -18.67 28.11
N ILE A 137 17.74 -18.86 29.34
CA ILE A 137 17.81 -20.11 30.07
C ILE A 137 16.44 -20.77 30.02
N THR A 138 16.35 -21.96 29.43
CA THR A 138 15.13 -22.77 29.41
C THR A 138 15.15 -23.81 30.52
N PHE A 139 14.00 -24.03 31.16
CA PHE A 139 13.85 -25.01 32.23
C PHE A 139 12.87 -26.11 31.82
N SER A 140 13.22 -27.38 32.09
CA SER A 140 12.30 -28.51 31.86
C SER A 140 11.04 -28.38 32.74
N PRO A 141 9.91 -28.96 32.31
CA PRO A 141 8.64 -28.86 33.02
C PRO A 141 8.61 -29.69 34.32
N ILE A 142 9.23 -29.18 35.37
CA ILE A 142 9.06 -29.71 36.73
C ILE A 142 7.65 -29.35 37.21
N LEU A 143 6.94 -30.32 37.80
CA LEU A 143 5.62 -30.11 38.42
C LEU A 143 5.70 -28.98 39.47
N GLY A 144 4.92 -27.92 39.29
CA GLY A 144 4.85 -26.79 40.22
C GLY A 144 5.76 -25.59 39.92
N ASN A 145 6.61 -25.63 38.89
CA ASN A 145 7.47 -24.48 38.56
C ASN A 145 6.74 -23.40 37.71
N PRO A 146 6.60 -22.15 38.21
CA PRO A 146 6.00 -21.02 37.48
C PRO A 146 6.75 -20.59 36.21
N VAL A 147 8.06 -20.77 36.18
CA VAL A 147 8.95 -20.12 35.21
C VAL A 147 9.22 -21.03 34.02
N ALA A 148 9.11 -20.48 32.81
CA ALA A 148 9.40 -21.16 31.55
C ALA A 148 10.83 -20.90 31.08
N CYS A 149 11.20 -19.62 31.01
CA CYS A 149 12.54 -19.19 30.65
C CYS A 149 12.95 -17.92 31.40
N VAL A 150 14.26 -17.70 31.50
CA VAL A 150 14.85 -16.50 32.10
C VAL A 150 15.86 -15.92 31.13
N GLU A 151 15.72 -14.64 30.81
CA GLU A 151 16.65 -13.89 29.98
C GLU A 151 17.54 -13.01 30.86
N ILE A 152 18.85 -13.02 30.58
CA ILE A 152 19.82 -12.25 31.35
C ILE A 152 20.06 -10.90 30.68
N VAL A 153 19.73 -9.82 31.39
CA VAL A 153 19.81 -8.45 30.88
C VAL A 153 21.14 -7.79 31.21
N SER A 154 21.64 -7.93 32.44
CA SER A 154 22.93 -7.35 32.86
C SER A 154 23.62 -8.16 33.96
N LEU A 155 24.95 -8.11 34.02
CA LEU A 155 25.80 -8.92 34.90
C LEU A 155 26.83 -8.03 35.62
N GLU A 156 26.91 -8.07 36.95
CA GLU A 156 27.99 -7.38 37.67
C GLU A 156 29.00 -8.40 38.24
N PRO A 157 30.31 -8.31 37.92
CA PRO A 157 30.99 -7.31 37.07
C PRO A 157 30.78 -7.52 35.56
N ASP A 158 30.60 -6.43 34.81
CA ASP A 158 30.38 -6.43 33.37
C ASP A 158 31.69 -6.76 32.62
N ALA A 159 31.74 -7.90 31.95
CA ALA A 159 32.72 -8.17 30.91
C ALA A 159 32.00 -8.92 29.78
N GLU A 160 31.90 -8.27 28.61
CA GLU A 160 31.13 -8.75 27.45
C GLU A 160 31.63 -10.09 26.89
N GLU A 161 32.86 -10.48 27.22
CA GLU A 161 33.49 -11.74 26.81
C GLU A 161 33.60 -12.78 27.94
N GLU A 162 33.14 -12.50 29.16
CA GLU A 162 33.27 -13.43 30.29
C GLU A 162 31.97 -14.20 30.60
N ALA A 163 32.10 -15.46 31.01
CA ALA A 163 30.99 -16.24 31.54
C ALA A 163 30.91 -16.06 33.06
N GLY A 164 29.76 -15.62 33.56
CA GLY A 164 29.53 -15.48 35.00
C GLY A 164 28.93 -16.76 35.60
N LEU A 165 29.43 -17.18 36.76
CA LEU A 165 28.87 -18.27 37.55
C LEU A 165 27.92 -17.71 38.62
N VAL A 166 26.67 -18.18 38.60
CA VAL A 166 25.66 -17.84 39.60
C VAL A 166 25.84 -18.71 40.84
N THR A 167 26.16 -18.08 41.97
CA THR A 167 26.31 -18.75 43.27
C THR A 167 25.11 -18.43 44.20
N PRO A 168 24.87 -19.18 45.28
CA PRO A 168 23.79 -18.88 46.23
C PRO A 168 23.87 -17.49 46.87
N LYS A 169 25.05 -16.86 46.86
CA LYS A 169 25.31 -15.52 47.41
C LYS A 169 25.06 -14.40 46.39
N THR A 170 24.61 -14.73 45.19
CA THR A 170 24.35 -13.74 44.14
C THR A 170 22.98 -13.11 44.31
N ASP A 171 22.94 -11.79 44.18
CA ASP A 171 21.70 -11.02 44.23
C ASP A 171 21.04 -11.02 42.85
N VAL A 172 19.85 -11.62 42.76
CA VAL A 172 19.05 -11.67 41.53
C VAL A 172 18.04 -10.54 41.59
N ALA A 173 18.19 -9.55 40.69
CA ALA A 173 17.25 -8.46 40.53
C ALA A 173 16.34 -8.74 39.33
N ILE A 174 15.02 -8.70 39.53
CA ILE A 174 14.06 -8.89 38.45
C ILE A 174 13.73 -7.51 37.87
N LYS A 175 14.10 -7.27 36.60
CA LYS A 175 13.78 -6.02 35.91
C LYS A 175 12.38 -6.05 35.32
N GLU A 176 12.01 -7.16 34.70
CA GLU A 176 10.73 -7.33 33.99
C GLU A 176 10.21 -8.76 34.15
N ALA A 177 8.89 -8.89 34.30
CA ALA A 177 8.18 -10.16 34.47
C ALA A 177 7.10 -10.30 33.38
N VAL A 178 7.30 -11.26 32.49
CA VAL A 178 6.58 -11.37 31.22
C VAL A 178 6.00 -12.78 31.06
N THR A 179 4.91 -12.94 30.32
CA THR A 179 4.37 -14.28 29.99
C THR A 179 5.11 -14.91 28.81
N LEU A 180 5.10 -16.25 28.75
CA LEU A 180 5.64 -17.00 27.61
C LEU A 180 4.96 -16.58 26.30
N ASP A 181 3.66 -16.30 26.34
CA ASP A 181 2.90 -15.89 25.16
C ASP A 181 3.38 -14.53 24.65
N TRP A 182 3.50 -13.53 25.54
CA TRP A 182 4.06 -12.22 25.18
C TRP A 182 5.50 -12.34 24.65
N TYR A 183 6.32 -13.15 25.31
CA TYR A 183 7.70 -13.39 24.91
C TYR A 183 7.79 -14.03 23.52
N ASN A 184 6.96 -15.03 23.24
CA ASN A 184 6.88 -15.67 21.93
C ASN A 184 6.36 -14.71 20.86
N HIS A 185 5.41 -13.84 21.18
CA HIS A 185 4.91 -12.82 20.26
C HIS A 185 5.99 -11.80 19.91
N PHE A 186 6.71 -11.29 20.91
CA PHE A 186 7.85 -10.38 20.70
C PHE A 186 8.93 -11.03 19.83
N MET A 187 9.21 -12.32 20.06
CA MET A 187 10.26 -13.06 19.36
C MET A 187 9.89 -13.49 17.93
N ARG A 188 8.62 -13.84 17.67
CA ARG A 188 8.12 -14.12 16.31
C ARG A 188 8.20 -12.88 15.42
N ASN A 189 8.12 -11.69 16.02
CA ASN A 189 8.24 -10.41 15.35
C ASN A 189 9.71 -9.97 15.15
N GLY A 190 10.72 -10.84 15.31
CA GLY A 190 12.13 -10.46 15.14
C GLY A 190 12.59 -10.30 13.68
N ALA A 191 11.88 -10.87 12.70
CA ALA A 191 12.18 -10.65 11.29
C ALA A 191 11.74 -9.25 10.87
N LYS A 192 12.68 -8.33 10.61
CA LYS A 192 12.40 -6.94 10.24
C LYS A 192 11.55 -6.88 8.96
N ILE A 193 10.25 -6.59 9.10
CA ILE A 193 9.37 -6.39 7.95
C ILE A 193 9.77 -5.05 7.32
N ARG A 194 10.26 -5.10 6.09
CA ARG A 194 10.58 -3.88 5.34
C ARG A 194 9.31 -3.44 4.61
N VAL A 195 8.87 -2.22 4.89
CA VAL A 195 7.84 -1.53 4.12
C VAL A 195 8.55 -0.38 3.41
N ALA A 196 8.31 -0.24 2.11
CA ALA A 196 8.92 0.79 1.29
C ALA A 196 7.83 1.67 0.66
N GLY A 197 8.13 2.95 0.43
CA GLY A 197 7.24 3.88 -0.27
C GLY A 197 6.05 4.41 0.54
N MET A 198 5.95 4.12 1.84
CA MET A 198 4.85 4.59 2.71
C MET A 198 5.36 5.31 3.96
N GLU A 199 6.50 5.99 3.85
CA GLU A 199 7.24 6.57 4.97
C GLU A 199 6.42 7.61 5.74
N ASP A 200 5.73 8.52 5.06
CA ASP A 200 4.94 9.58 5.71
C ASP A 200 3.75 9.01 6.50
N VAL A 201 3.17 7.93 5.97
CA VAL A 201 2.04 7.22 6.58
C VAL A 201 2.54 6.37 7.75
N CYS A 202 3.69 5.70 7.60
CA CYS A 202 4.37 5.01 8.71
C CYS A 202 4.64 5.98 9.85
N GLN A 203 5.24 7.14 9.56
CA GLN A 203 5.54 8.19 10.53
C GLN A 203 4.27 8.69 11.23
N SER A 204 3.22 9.00 10.46
CA SER A 204 1.94 9.46 11.02
C SER A 204 1.29 8.42 11.93
N LEU A 205 1.33 7.14 11.54
CA LEU A 205 0.80 6.05 12.37
C LEU A 205 1.66 5.82 13.61
N LYS A 206 2.98 5.91 13.46
CA LYS A 206 3.96 5.79 14.54
C LYS A 206 3.74 6.88 15.59
N ASP A 207 3.61 8.14 15.19
CA ASP A 207 3.34 9.25 16.11
C ASP A 207 2.05 8.99 16.91
N VAL A 208 1.00 8.51 16.26
CA VAL A 208 -0.29 8.24 16.93
C VAL A 208 -0.19 7.08 17.92
N ILE A 209 0.64 6.06 17.65
CA ILE A 209 0.84 4.93 18.56
C ILE A 209 1.85 5.27 19.66
N GLU A 210 2.94 5.97 19.34
CA GLU A 210 4.06 6.28 20.23
C GLU A 210 3.71 7.38 21.24
N LEU A 211 3.03 8.45 20.84
CA LEU A 211 2.71 9.58 21.73
C LEU A 211 1.92 9.15 22.98
N PRO A 212 0.84 8.35 22.88
CA PRO A 212 0.15 7.79 24.04
C PRO A 212 1.04 6.98 24.99
N LEU A 213 1.97 6.21 24.42
CA LEU A 213 2.80 5.24 25.14
C LEU A 213 3.96 5.92 25.86
N CYS A 214 4.64 6.86 25.20
CA CYS A 214 5.81 7.53 25.74
C CYS A 214 5.45 8.65 26.73
N PHE A 215 4.34 9.37 26.52
CA PHE A 215 4.03 10.59 27.27
C PHE A 215 2.67 10.60 28.02
N PRO A 216 2.29 9.53 28.76
CA PRO A 216 0.98 9.46 29.41
C PRO A 216 0.80 10.54 30.50
N LYS A 217 1.89 10.99 31.12
CA LYS A 217 1.86 12.06 32.14
C LYS A 217 1.54 13.42 31.51
N THR A 218 2.15 13.73 30.36
CA THR A 218 1.95 14.99 29.64
C THR A 218 0.50 15.13 29.16
N PHE A 219 -0.10 14.06 28.66
CA PHE A 219 -1.53 14.05 28.28
C PHE A 219 -2.45 14.38 29.47
N ARG A 220 -2.15 13.85 30.66
CA ARG A 220 -2.91 14.15 31.89
C ARG A 220 -2.77 15.60 32.31
N THR A 221 -1.55 16.16 32.24
CA THR A 221 -1.30 17.57 32.56
C THR A 221 -2.03 18.50 31.60
N LEU A 222 -2.05 18.16 30.31
CA LEU A 222 -2.72 18.95 29.27
C LEU A 222 -4.23 18.72 29.20
N SER A 223 -4.79 17.81 30.01
CA SER A 223 -6.21 17.42 29.97
C SER A 223 -6.69 16.98 28.58
N LEU A 224 -5.79 16.41 27.78
CA LEU A 224 -6.10 15.92 26.44
C LEU A 224 -6.57 14.47 26.53
N SER A 225 -7.62 14.12 25.78
CA SER A 225 -8.02 12.73 25.59
C SER A 225 -6.98 12.00 24.76
N VAL A 226 -6.47 10.88 25.27
CA VAL A 226 -5.59 9.99 24.50
C VAL A 226 -6.36 9.47 23.29
N PRO A 227 -5.82 9.56 22.06
CA PRO A 227 -6.48 9.03 20.88
C PRO A 227 -6.67 7.52 21.03
N ARG A 228 -7.91 7.05 20.83
CA ARG A 228 -8.29 5.65 21.08
C ARG A 228 -8.10 4.75 19.88
N GLY A 229 -8.50 5.28 18.73
CA GLY A 229 -8.66 4.53 17.51
C GLY A 229 -8.11 5.28 16.31
N VAL A 230 -7.42 4.53 15.45
CA VAL A 230 -7.01 4.98 14.11
C VAL A 230 -7.75 4.16 13.07
N LEU A 231 -8.34 4.81 12.08
CA LEU A 231 -8.97 4.18 10.94
C LEU A 231 -8.09 4.36 9.69
N LEU A 232 -7.57 3.25 9.16
CA LEU A 232 -6.86 3.19 7.89
C LEU A 232 -7.85 2.98 6.74
N VAL A 233 -7.96 3.98 5.87
CA VAL A 233 -8.85 3.98 4.71
C VAL A 233 -8.01 3.86 3.44
N GLY A 234 -8.48 3.14 2.43
CA GLY A 234 -7.75 3.03 1.15
C GLY A 234 -8.24 1.88 0.28
N PRO A 235 -7.78 1.74 -0.96
CA PRO A 235 -8.13 0.59 -1.79
C PRO A 235 -7.52 -0.72 -1.22
N PRO A 236 -8.07 -1.88 -1.59
CA PRO A 236 -7.49 -3.17 -1.23
C PRO A 236 -6.11 -3.34 -1.88
N GLY A 237 -5.22 -4.08 -1.21
CA GLY A 237 -3.90 -4.43 -1.77
C GLY A 237 -2.79 -3.39 -1.56
N VAL A 238 -3.06 -2.21 -0.98
CA VAL A 238 -2.02 -1.20 -0.64
C VAL A 238 -1.06 -1.64 0.45
N GLY A 239 -1.37 -2.74 1.14
CA GLY A 239 -0.54 -3.27 2.23
C GLY A 239 -0.86 -2.69 3.61
N LYS A 240 -2.10 -2.28 3.89
CA LYS A 240 -2.52 -1.78 5.21
C LYS A 240 -2.14 -2.72 6.35
N THR A 241 -2.39 -4.02 6.18
CA THR A 241 -2.06 -5.06 7.15
C THR A 241 -0.54 -5.19 7.35
N LEU A 242 0.25 -5.01 6.29
CA LEU A 242 1.72 -5.04 6.36
C LEU A 242 2.27 -3.78 7.05
N LEU A 243 1.66 -2.63 6.77
CA LEU A 243 2.00 -1.34 7.39
C LEU A 243 1.84 -1.41 8.91
N VAL A 244 0.69 -1.88 9.40
CA VAL A 244 0.44 -1.98 10.85
C VAL A 244 1.39 -2.97 11.51
N LYS A 245 1.71 -4.09 10.84
CA LYS A 245 2.71 -5.05 11.33
C LYS A 245 4.09 -4.43 11.47
N ALA A 246 4.53 -3.67 10.47
CA ALA A 246 5.83 -3.00 10.49
C ALA A 246 5.90 -1.93 11.59
N VAL A 247 4.88 -1.07 11.70
CA VAL A 247 4.87 -0.01 12.72
C VAL A 247 4.79 -0.59 14.14
N ALA A 248 3.97 -1.63 14.36
CA ALA A 248 3.91 -2.30 15.66
C ALA A 248 5.27 -2.91 16.05
N GLN A 249 5.99 -3.48 15.09
CA GLN A 249 7.33 -4.01 15.29
C GLN A 249 8.35 -2.91 15.61
N GLU A 250 8.31 -1.77 14.92
CA GLU A 250 9.22 -0.65 15.16
C GLU A 250 9.02 0.02 16.52
N VAL A 251 7.76 0.14 16.97
CA VAL A 251 7.42 0.65 18.30
C VAL A 251 7.71 -0.38 19.39
N GLY A 252 7.89 -1.66 19.02
CA GLY A 252 8.06 -2.76 19.97
C GLY A 252 6.77 -3.13 20.69
N ALA A 253 5.61 -2.87 20.08
CA ALA A 253 4.30 -3.18 20.61
C ALA A 253 3.84 -4.60 20.22
N CYS A 254 3.10 -5.26 21.10
CA CYS A 254 2.48 -6.54 20.79
C CYS A 254 1.30 -6.31 19.84
N LEU A 255 1.26 -7.03 18.72
CA LEU A 255 0.21 -6.91 17.73
C LEU A 255 -0.78 -8.07 17.83
N LEU A 256 -2.05 -7.76 18.06
CA LEU A 256 -3.17 -8.69 17.98
C LEU A 256 -3.99 -8.39 16.71
N CYS A 257 -4.00 -9.31 15.75
CA CYS A 257 -4.74 -9.14 14.50
C CYS A 257 -6.06 -9.91 14.51
N ILE A 258 -7.16 -9.22 14.21
CA ILE A 258 -8.50 -9.79 13.99
C ILE A 258 -8.91 -9.49 12.55
N ASN A 259 -9.43 -10.48 11.85
CA ASN A 259 -10.11 -10.27 10.58
C ASN A 259 -11.62 -10.21 10.84
N GLY A 260 -12.32 -9.21 10.31
CA GLY A 260 -13.77 -9.05 10.48
C GLY A 260 -14.59 -10.33 10.25
N PRO A 261 -14.39 -11.08 9.14
CA PRO A 261 -15.11 -12.33 8.89
C PRO A 261 -14.87 -13.43 9.94
N ALA A 262 -13.70 -13.45 10.58
CA ALA A 262 -13.35 -14.50 11.55
C ALA A 262 -14.12 -14.38 12.88
N VAL A 263 -14.73 -13.22 13.14
CA VAL A 263 -15.52 -12.99 14.36
C VAL A 263 -16.90 -13.63 14.27
N TYR A 264 -17.42 -13.88 13.07
CA TYR A 264 -18.77 -14.42 12.88
C TYR A 264 -18.87 -15.88 13.34
N GLY A 265 -19.69 -16.11 14.36
CA GLY A 265 -20.12 -17.44 14.79
C GLY A 265 -21.37 -17.91 14.06
N ALA A 266 -21.58 -19.23 14.04
CA ALA A 266 -22.77 -19.83 13.45
C ALA A 266 -24.02 -19.63 14.33
N ARG A 267 -23.83 -19.42 15.64
CA ARG A 267 -24.92 -19.26 16.60
C ARG A 267 -25.15 -17.78 16.94
N PRO A 268 -26.40 -17.36 17.17
CA PRO A 268 -26.68 -16.02 17.65
C PRO A 268 -26.02 -15.79 19.02
N GLY A 269 -25.27 -14.69 19.16
CA GLY A 269 -24.54 -14.33 20.37
C GLY A 269 -23.10 -14.84 20.44
N GLU A 270 -22.73 -15.85 19.64
CA GLU A 270 -21.35 -16.36 19.57
C GLU A 270 -20.40 -15.30 19.03
N SER A 271 -20.81 -14.55 18.01
CA SER A 271 -20.02 -13.45 17.46
C SER A 271 -19.75 -12.32 18.47
N GLU A 272 -20.70 -12.05 19.37
CA GLU A 272 -20.55 -11.03 20.41
C GLU A 272 -19.59 -11.50 21.52
N GLU A 273 -19.68 -12.78 21.90
CA GLU A 273 -18.80 -13.38 22.90
C GLU A 273 -17.37 -13.49 22.39
N ASN A 274 -17.18 -13.93 21.14
CA ASN A 274 -15.86 -13.96 20.49
C ASN A 274 -15.23 -12.56 20.50
N LEU A 275 -15.99 -11.54 20.14
CA LEU A 275 -15.50 -10.17 20.13
C LEU A 275 -15.14 -9.69 21.54
N ARG A 276 -15.92 -10.03 22.58
CA ARG A 276 -15.57 -9.75 23.98
C ARG A 276 -14.29 -10.46 24.41
N GLN A 277 -14.15 -11.73 24.06
CA GLN A 277 -12.98 -12.54 24.40
C GLN A 277 -11.70 -11.93 23.84
N VAL A 278 -11.72 -11.47 22.57
CA VAL A 278 -10.53 -10.87 21.97
C VAL A 278 -10.19 -9.51 22.60
N PHE A 279 -11.18 -8.69 22.95
CA PHE A 279 -10.93 -7.44 23.66
C PHE A 279 -10.39 -7.67 25.08
N GLU A 280 -10.87 -8.71 25.75
CA GLU A 280 -10.32 -9.11 27.04
C GLU A 280 -8.86 -9.57 26.87
N GLU A 281 -8.57 -10.45 25.92
CA GLU A 281 -7.21 -10.88 25.55
C GLU A 281 -6.28 -9.69 25.22
N ALA A 282 -6.78 -8.67 24.52
CA ALA A 282 -6.01 -7.46 24.25
C ALA A 282 -5.66 -6.69 25.53
N ARG A 283 -6.63 -6.50 26.45
CA ARG A 283 -6.40 -5.85 27.76
C ARG A 283 -5.44 -6.65 28.64
N GLU A 284 -5.59 -7.96 28.57
CA GLU A 284 -4.78 -8.96 29.23
C GLU A 284 -3.30 -8.78 28.85
N ILE A 285 -2.99 -8.75 27.56
CA ILE A 285 -1.63 -8.52 27.02
C ILE A 285 -1.15 -7.11 27.36
N ALA A 286 -2.04 -6.12 27.33
CA ALA A 286 -1.68 -4.73 27.55
C ALA A 286 -1.27 -4.39 29.00
N SER A 287 -1.64 -5.25 29.96
CA SER A 287 -1.10 -5.19 31.32
C SER A 287 0.41 -5.45 31.39
N GLU A 288 0.99 -6.06 30.34
CA GLU A 288 2.41 -6.43 30.29
C GLU A 288 3.26 -5.48 29.43
N GLY A 289 2.64 -4.78 28.46
CA GLY A 289 3.31 -3.86 27.57
C GLY A 289 2.37 -3.18 26.59
N PRO A 290 2.88 -2.29 25.71
CA PRO A 290 2.05 -1.64 24.70
C PRO A 290 1.45 -2.65 23.72
N THR A 291 0.14 -2.61 23.53
CA THR A 291 -0.59 -3.53 22.65
C THR A 291 -1.36 -2.77 21.58
N VAL A 292 -1.21 -3.20 20.33
CA VAL A 292 -1.98 -2.69 19.19
C VAL A 292 -3.01 -3.75 18.81
N LEU A 293 -4.29 -3.40 18.91
CA LEU A 293 -5.40 -4.20 18.44
C LEU A 293 -5.73 -3.83 17.00
N PHE A 294 -5.35 -4.67 16.04
CA PHE A 294 -5.61 -4.45 14.63
C PHE A 294 -6.86 -5.21 14.17
N ILE A 295 -7.87 -4.49 13.68
CA ILE A 295 -9.11 -5.03 13.13
C ILE A 295 -9.11 -4.77 11.61
N ASP A 296 -8.86 -5.81 10.83
CA ASP A 296 -8.95 -5.75 9.37
C ASP A 296 -10.40 -5.93 8.91
N GLU A 297 -10.76 -5.28 7.80
CA GLU A 297 -12.11 -5.29 7.23
C GLU A 297 -13.21 -4.91 8.24
N ILE A 298 -13.00 -3.84 9.00
CA ILE A 298 -13.97 -3.39 10.03
C ILE A 298 -15.35 -3.04 9.45
N ASP A 299 -15.44 -2.74 8.15
CA ASP A 299 -16.71 -2.54 7.44
C ASP A 299 -17.57 -3.80 7.36
N SER A 300 -16.99 -5.00 7.44
CA SER A 300 -17.80 -6.22 7.56
C SER A 300 -18.53 -6.25 8.91
N LEU A 301 -17.84 -5.86 9.98
CA LEU A 301 -18.38 -5.87 11.35
C LEU A 301 -19.39 -4.74 11.60
N CYS A 302 -19.21 -3.58 10.94
CA CYS A 302 -19.96 -2.37 11.25
C CYS A 302 -20.58 -1.68 10.01
N PRO A 303 -21.55 -2.32 9.35
CA PRO A 303 -22.29 -1.71 8.25
C PRO A 303 -23.21 -0.58 8.74
N LYS A 304 -23.63 0.29 7.81
CA LYS A 304 -24.61 1.35 8.06
C LYS A 304 -25.96 0.78 8.53
N ARG A 305 -26.49 1.35 9.62
CA ARG A 305 -27.82 1.01 10.17
C ARG A 305 -28.90 1.53 9.23
N GLY A 306 -29.59 0.64 8.52
CA GLY A 306 -30.64 1.07 7.57
C GLY A 306 -31.58 -0.02 7.10
N SER A 307 -31.13 -1.28 6.99
CA SER A 307 -31.99 -2.41 6.65
C SER A 307 -32.49 -3.11 7.92
N SER A 308 -33.82 -3.20 8.08
CA SER A 308 -34.47 -3.93 9.18
C SER A 308 -34.14 -5.43 9.23
N GLN A 309 -33.53 -5.98 8.17
CA GLN A 309 -33.11 -7.38 8.07
C GLN A 309 -31.80 -7.69 8.83
N ASN A 310 -31.01 -6.68 9.21
CA ASN A 310 -29.66 -6.87 9.77
C ASN A 310 -29.63 -6.77 11.31
N ALA A 311 -30.63 -7.35 11.99
CA ALA A 311 -30.71 -7.36 13.45
C ALA A 311 -29.46 -7.93 14.17
N PRO A 312 -28.83 -9.05 13.73
CA PRO A 312 -27.63 -9.56 14.42
C PRO A 312 -26.42 -8.64 14.24
N GLU A 313 -26.24 -8.05 13.06
CA GLU A 313 -25.13 -7.12 12.78
C GLU A 313 -25.26 -5.84 13.62
N ASN A 314 -26.47 -5.29 13.73
CA ASN A 314 -26.71 -4.08 14.54
C ASN A 314 -26.35 -4.28 16.02
N ARG A 315 -26.55 -5.50 16.56
CA ARG A 315 -26.14 -5.84 17.93
C ARG A 315 -24.63 -5.94 18.06
N LEU A 316 -23.97 -6.57 17.09
CA LEU A 316 -22.51 -6.64 17.04
C LEU A 316 -21.87 -5.24 16.94
N VAL A 317 -22.43 -4.34 16.13
CA VAL A 317 -22.01 -2.93 16.07
C VAL A 317 -22.13 -2.28 17.46
N ALA A 318 -23.28 -2.42 18.12
CA ALA A 318 -23.48 -1.84 19.45
C ALA A 318 -22.49 -2.40 20.49
N GLN A 319 -22.19 -3.70 20.42
CA GLN A 319 -21.23 -4.37 21.29
C GLN A 319 -19.80 -3.85 21.04
N LEU A 320 -19.37 -3.75 19.78
CA LEU A 320 -18.05 -3.22 19.43
C LEU A 320 -17.89 -1.76 19.92
N LEU A 321 -18.90 -0.92 19.70
CA LEU A 321 -18.90 0.46 20.17
C LEU A 321 -18.75 0.54 21.70
N THR A 322 -19.47 -0.31 22.42
CA THR A 322 -19.41 -0.38 23.88
C THR A 322 -18.03 -0.85 24.37
N LEU A 323 -17.40 -1.78 23.67
CA LEU A 323 -16.06 -2.26 24.02
C LEU A 323 -14.99 -1.20 23.75
N ILE A 324 -15.06 -0.48 22.63
CA ILE A 324 -14.16 0.65 22.33
C ILE A 324 -14.29 1.72 23.41
N ASP A 325 -15.52 2.12 23.75
CA ASP A 325 -15.79 3.11 24.80
C ASP A 325 -15.32 2.60 26.18
N GLY A 326 -15.35 1.28 26.39
CA GLY A 326 -14.87 0.60 27.58
C GLY A 326 -13.35 0.40 27.66
N VAL A 327 -12.58 0.69 26.60
CA VAL A 327 -11.11 0.68 26.67
C VAL A 327 -10.63 1.96 27.34
N GLY A 328 -10.19 1.84 28.59
CA GLY A 328 -9.77 2.97 29.43
C GLY A 328 -8.41 3.53 29.01
N GLY A 329 -8.09 4.76 29.42
CA GLY A 329 -6.81 5.44 29.07
C GLY A 329 -5.60 4.82 29.75
N LYS A 330 -5.87 3.93 30.69
CA LYS A 330 -4.89 3.24 31.52
C LYS A 330 -4.48 1.90 30.91
N ASP A 331 -5.23 1.39 29.95
CA ASP A 331 -5.09 0.01 29.48
C ASP A 331 -3.96 -0.14 28.46
N GLY A 332 -3.32 0.94 27.99
CA GLY A 332 -2.18 0.85 27.06
C GLY A 332 -2.52 0.21 25.69
N VAL A 333 -3.82 0.06 25.38
CA VAL A 333 -4.33 -0.49 24.13
C VAL A 333 -4.62 0.63 23.15
N VAL A 334 -4.09 0.51 21.94
CA VAL A 334 -4.45 1.36 20.78
C VAL A 334 -5.17 0.50 19.75
N ILE A 335 -6.33 0.96 19.28
CA ILE A 335 -7.13 0.23 18.28
C ILE A 335 -6.80 0.78 16.89
N VAL A 336 -6.52 -0.09 15.94
CA VAL A 336 -6.31 0.27 14.54
C VAL A 336 -7.29 -0.51 13.68
N GLY A 337 -8.25 0.16 13.07
CA GLY A 337 -9.19 -0.43 12.12
C GLY A 337 -8.74 -0.19 10.68
N ALA A 338 -8.89 -1.17 9.79
CA ALA A 338 -8.71 -0.97 8.35
C ALA A 338 -10.04 -1.17 7.61
N THR A 339 -10.36 -0.27 6.69
CA THR A 339 -11.54 -0.39 5.81
C THR A 339 -11.24 0.04 4.39
N ASN A 340 -11.86 -0.63 3.42
CA ASN A 340 -11.81 -0.23 2.01
C ASN A 340 -12.94 0.72 1.64
N ARG A 341 -14.05 0.69 2.40
CA ARG A 341 -15.29 1.42 2.11
C ARG A 341 -15.72 2.23 3.33
N PRO A 342 -15.20 3.46 3.52
CA PRO A 342 -15.58 4.29 4.67
C PRO A 342 -17.06 4.68 4.66
N ASP A 343 -17.72 4.68 3.49
CA ASP A 343 -19.18 4.91 3.41
C ASP A 343 -20.01 3.72 3.83
N ALA A 344 -19.49 2.50 3.78
CA ALA A 344 -20.24 1.36 4.28
C ALA A 344 -20.28 1.37 5.81
N LEU A 345 -19.30 2.03 6.45
CA LEU A 345 -19.13 2.08 7.89
C LEU A 345 -20.20 2.92 8.60
N ASP A 346 -20.66 2.44 9.77
CA ASP A 346 -21.51 3.20 10.68
C ASP A 346 -20.82 4.53 11.09
N PRO A 347 -21.46 5.70 10.87
CA PRO A 347 -20.91 7.00 11.26
C PRO A 347 -20.61 7.12 12.77
N ALA A 348 -21.21 6.27 13.60
CA ALA A 348 -20.95 6.26 15.04
C ALA A 348 -19.51 5.86 15.41
N LEU A 349 -18.81 5.10 14.55
CA LEU A 349 -17.39 4.76 14.76
C LEU A 349 -16.47 5.95 14.50
N ARG A 350 -16.83 6.82 13.55
CA ARG A 350 -16.07 8.01 13.14
C ARG A 350 -16.23 9.22 14.07
N ARG A 351 -16.97 9.05 15.17
CA ARG A 351 -17.16 10.12 16.16
C ARG A 351 -15.91 10.24 17.06
N PRO A 352 -15.52 11.46 17.45
CA PRO A 352 -14.47 11.67 18.43
C PRO A 352 -14.76 10.92 19.75
N GLY A 353 -13.74 10.30 20.33
CA GLY A 353 -13.80 9.36 21.46
C GLY A 353 -13.62 7.89 21.04
N ARG A 354 -13.72 7.57 19.75
CA ARG A 354 -13.60 6.21 19.19
C ARG A 354 -12.49 6.17 18.14
N MET A 355 -12.84 6.22 16.85
CA MET A 355 -11.87 6.36 15.77
C MET A 355 -11.63 7.85 15.51
N ASP A 356 -10.70 8.43 16.26
CA ASP A 356 -10.42 9.88 16.25
C ASP A 356 -9.63 10.33 15.02
N ARG A 357 -8.84 9.41 14.45
CA ARG A 357 -7.92 9.69 13.36
C ARG A 357 -8.23 8.80 12.18
N GLU A 358 -8.47 9.41 11.03
CA GLU A 358 -8.57 8.70 9.75
C GLU A 358 -7.30 8.98 8.94
N ILE A 359 -6.63 7.92 8.51
CA ILE A 359 -5.47 7.99 7.63
C ILE A 359 -5.87 7.36 6.30
N VAL A 360 -5.95 8.19 5.26
CA VAL A 360 -6.27 7.74 3.91
C VAL A 360 -4.98 7.37 3.19
N ILE A 361 -4.92 6.12 2.72
CA ILE A 361 -3.83 5.53 1.96
C ILE A 361 -4.30 5.42 0.52
N GLY A 362 -3.63 6.15 -0.37
CA GLY A 362 -3.85 6.10 -1.80
C GLY A 362 -3.05 5.00 -2.49
N ALA A 363 -3.19 4.90 -3.82
CA ALA A 363 -2.27 4.15 -4.65
C ALA A 363 -0.88 4.81 -4.64
N PRO A 364 0.20 4.03 -4.73
CA PRO A 364 1.55 4.55 -4.60
C PRO A 364 1.93 5.47 -5.78
N THR A 365 2.53 6.62 -5.47
CA THR A 365 3.05 7.55 -6.48
C THR A 365 4.28 6.96 -7.19
N LEU A 366 4.74 7.59 -8.29
CA LEU A 366 5.94 7.13 -8.99
C LEU A 366 7.16 7.02 -8.06
N LYS A 367 7.35 8.02 -7.18
CA LYS A 367 8.41 8.05 -6.17
C LYS A 367 8.29 6.91 -5.16
N GLN A 368 7.07 6.47 -4.84
CA GLN A 368 6.82 5.38 -3.90
C GLN A 368 6.88 4.00 -4.57
N ARG A 369 6.49 3.89 -5.85
CA ARG A 369 6.53 2.65 -6.64
C ARG A 369 7.95 2.16 -6.87
N LEU A 370 8.91 3.07 -7.07
CA LEU A 370 10.32 2.74 -7.24
C LEU A 370 10.91 1.94 -6.05
N PRO A 371 10.86 2.44 -4.79
CA PRO A 371 11.27 1.68 -3.61
C PRO A 371 10.52 0.36 -3.43
N ILE A 372 9.22 0.31 -3.76
CA ILE A 372 8.42 -0.92 -3.69
C ILE A 372 8.96 -1.96 -4.67
N LEU A 373 9.21 -1.58 -5.92
CA LEU A 373 9.80 -2.46 -6.93
C LEU A 373 11.21 -2.89 -6.55
N GLN A 374 12.05 -2.00 -6.01
CA GLN A 374 13.39 -2.34 -5.50
C GLN A 374 13.31 -3.38 -4.37
N LEU A 375 12.36 -3.24 -3.45
CA LEU A 375 12.16 -4.21 -2.38
C LEU A 375 11.71 -5.58 -2.89
N LEU A 376 10.76 -5.60 -3.84
CA LEU A 376 10.25 -6.84 -4.44
C LEU A 376 11.32 -7.56 -5.27
N THR A 377 12.13 -6.80 -6.01
CA THR A 377 13.20 -7.34 -6.84
C THR A 377 14.44 -7.75 -6.06
N ALA A 378 14.66 -7.22 -4.85
CA ALA A 378 15.76 -7.65 -3.98
C ALA A 378 15.70 -9.15 -3.61
N GLY A 379 14.51 -9.75 -3.65
CA GLY A 379 14.31 -11.18 -3.44
C GLY A 379 14.44 -12.05 -4.70
N MET A 380 14.71 -11.45 -5.86
CA MET A 380 14.67 -12.11 -7.17
C MET A 380 15.98 -11.92 -7.95
N PRO A 381 16.40 -12.92 -8.74
CA PRO A 381 17.53 -12.77 -9.66
C PRO A 381 17.10 -11.98 -10.90
N VAL A 382 17.31 -10.66 -10.89
CA VAL A 382 16.98 -9.77 -12.02
C VAL A 382 18.23 -9.51 -12.86
N SER A 383 18.08 -9.45 -14.20
CA SER A 383 19.16 -9.03 -15.11
C SER A 383 19.47 -7.53 -14.94
N GLU A 384 20.70 -7.11 -15.25
CA GLU A 384 21.10 -5.70 -15.25
C GLU A 384 20.34 -4.88 -16.33
N ASP A 385 19.70 -5.55 -17.29
CA ASP A 385 18.92 -4.94 -18.36
C ASP A 385 17.59 -4.32 -17.89
N VAL A 386 17.18 -4.57 -16.65
CA VAL A 386 15.86 -4.16 -16.16
C VAL A 386 15.91 -2.76 -15.55
N ASP A 387 15.34 -1.79 -16.27
CA ASP A 387 15.12 -0.45 -15.73
C ASP A 387 13.83 -0.38 -14.89
N LEU A 388 14.00 -0.33 -13.57
CA LEU A 388 12.91 -0.17 -12.62
C LEU A 388 12.18 1.17 -12.77
N MET A 389 12.83 2.21 -13.29
CA MET A 389 12.18 3.51 -13.50
C MET A 389 11.19 3.45 -14.67
N GLU A 390 11.54 2.76 -15.75
CA GLU A 390 10.62 2.53 -16.85
C GLU A 390 9.43 1.68 -16.41
N LEU A 391 9.66 0.61 -15.64
CA LEU A 391 8.59 -0.19 -15.04
C LEU A 391 7.68 0.62 -14.11
N ALA A 392 8.25 1.51 -13.29
CA ALA A 392 7.48 2.41 -12.45
C ALA A 392 6.66 3.41 -13.27
N LYS A 393 7.11 3.83 -14.46
CA LYS A 393 6.29 4.69 -15.35
C LYS A 393 5.17 3.90 -16.02
N ALA A 394 5.40 2.65 -16.41
CA ALA A 394 4.42 1.80 -17.06
C ALA A 394 3.29 1.32 -16.11
N THR A 395 3.58 1.19 -14.82
CA THR A 395 2.66 0.62 -13.82
C THR A 395 1.76 1.67 -13.14
N THR A 396 1.22 2.63 -13.89
CA THR A 396 0.34 3.68 -13.33
C THR A 396 -0.94 3.08 -12.75
N GLY A 397 -1.29 3.45 -11.53
CA GLY A 397 -2.48 2.96 -10.84
C GLY A 397 -2.35 1.54 -10.24
N TYR A 398 -1.18 0.91 -10.37
CA TYR A 398 -0.88 -0.36 -9.70
C TYR A 398 -0.74 -0.16 -8.20
N VAL A 399 -1.30 -1.12 -7.47
CA VAL A 399 -1.19 -1.19 -6.01
C VAL A 399 -0.03 -2.14 -5.62
N GLY A 400 0.47 -2.09 -4.38
CA GLY A 400 1.55 -2.97 -3.92
C GLY A 400 1.30 -4.47 -4.17
N ALA A 401 0.06 -4.93 -4.02
CA ALA A 401 -0.35 -6.30 -4.39
C ALA A 401 -0.22 -6.58 -5.89
N ASP A 402 -0.55 -5.60 -6.75
CA ASP A 402 -0.44 -5.73 -8.20
C ASP A 402 1.03 -5.76 -8.63
N LEU A 403 1.88 -4.93 -8.03
CA LEU A 403 3.34 -4.96 -8.29
C LEU A 403 3.95 -6.30 -7.85
N THR A 404 3.47 -6.85 -6.72
CA THR A 404 3.89 -8.19 -6.27
C THR A 404 3.43 -9.26 -7.27
N ALA A 405 2.20 -9.16 -7.77
CA ALA A 405 1.70 -10.04 -8.82
C ALA A 405 2.51 -9.90 -10.12
N LEU A 406 2.90 -8.67 -10.49
CA LEU A 406 3.73 -8.38 -11.67
C LEU A 406 5.08 -9.05 -11.59
N CYS A 407 5.79 -8.90 -10.47
CA CYS A 407 7.07 -9.56 -10.25
C CYS A 407 6.92 -11.09 -10.27
N ARG A 408 5.84 -11.64 -9.68
CA ARG A 408 5.58 -13.09 -9.71
C ARG A 408 5.30 -13.61 -11.11
N GLU A 409 4.50 -12.90 -11.91
CA GLU A 409 4.22 -13.30 -13.29
C GLU A 409 5.46 -13.18 -14.17
N ALA A 410 6.28 -12.13 -13.98
CA ALA A 410 7.56 -12.01 -14.67
C ALA A 410 8.51 -13.18 -14.33
N ALA A 411 8.56 -13.61 -13.07
CA ALA A 411 9.29 -14.80 -12.66
C ALA A 411 8.76 -16.07 -13.34
N MET A 412 7.43 -16.23 -13.42
CA MET A 412 6.82 -17.38 -14.10
C MET A 412 7.07 -17.35 -15.61
N GLN A 413 7.08 -16.18 -16.25
CA GLN A 413 7.46 -16.06 -17.66
C GLN A 413 8.94 -16.42 -17.88
N ALA A 414 9.83 -15.96 -17.01
CA ALA A 414 11.24 -16.34 -17.07
C ALA A 414 11.43 -17.86 -16.92
N MET A 415 10.68 -18.52 -16.03
CA MET A 415 10.68 -19.98 -15.89
C MET A 415 10.12 -20.72 -17.13
N LEU A 416 9.20 -20.10 -17.88
CA LEU A 416 8.67 -20.68 -19.11
C LEU A 416 9.64 -20.53 -20.30
N HIS A 417 10.41 -19.44 -20.34
CA HIS A 417 11.44 -19.23 -21.37
C HIS A 417 12.69 -20.08 -21.10
N ASP A 418 13.16 -20.13 -19.85
CA ASP A 418 14.28 -20.96 -19.43
C ASP A 418 13.78 -22.33 -18.94
N CYS A 419 13.52 -23.25 -19.88
CA CYS A 419 13.21 -24.66 -19.58
C CYS A 419 14.41 -25.48 -19.04
N THR A 420 15.51 -24.84 -18.65
CA THR A 420 16.72 -25.51 -18.14
C THR A 420 16.79 -25.40 -16.62
N ASP A 421 17.31 -26.43 -15.93
CA ASP A 421 17.44 -26.50 -14.46
C ASP A 421 18.33 -25.40 -13.82
N SER A 422 18.82 -24.43 -14.59
CA SER A 422 19.55 -23.27 -14.08
C SER A 422 18.61 -22.21 -13.50
N VAL A 423 19.08 -21.47 -12.50
CA VAL A 423 18.31 -20.37 -11.89
C VAL A 423 17.98 -19.32 -12.97
N PRO A 424 16.70 -19.16 -13.36
CA PRO A 424 16.33 -18.26 -14.44
C PRO A 424 16.53 -16.81 -14.00
N ARG A 425 17.08 -15.98 -14.88
CA ARG A 425 17.20 -14.54 -14.65
C ARG A 425 16.04 -13.82 -15.30
N VAL A 426 15.37 -12.95 -14.55
CA VAL A 426 14.21 -12.21 -15.07
C VAL A 426 14.69 -11.05 -15.94
N SER A 427 14.21 -11.02 -17.19
CA SER A 427 14.53 -10.02 -18.20
C SER A 427 13.42 -8.97 -18.34
N MET A 428 13.71 -7.85 -19.01
CA MET A 428 12.70 -6.82 -19.30
C MET A 428 11.59 -7.31 -20.23
N SER A 429 11.88 -8.29 -21.11
CA SER A 429 10.85 -8.92 -21.94
C SER A 429 9.81 -9.68 -21.12
N ASP A 430 10.22 -10.31 -20.01
CA ASP A 430 9.30 -11.05 -19.13
C ASP A 430 8.34 -10.09 -18.43
N PHE A 431 8.85 -8.94 -17.97
CA PHE A 431 8.02 -7.88 -17.40
C PHE A 431 7.03 -7.31 -18.44
N ASN A 432 7.45 -7.12 -19.69
CA ASN A 432 6.56 -6.68 -20.76
C ASN A 432 5.46 -7.69 -21.09
N GLN A 433 5.75 -9.00 -21.01
CA GLN A 433 4.74 -10.05 -21.14
C GLN A 433 3.79 -10.07 -19.92
N ALA A 434 4.33 -9.88 -18.71
CA ALA A 434 3.55 -9.81 -17.49
C ALA A 434 2.60 -8.60 -17.47
N LEU A 435 3.04 -7.43 -17.94
CA LEU A 435 2.23 -6.21 -18.06
C LEU A 435 1.02 -6.38 -18.98
N LYS A 436 1.10 -7.26 -19.99
CA LYS A 436 -0.03 -7.57 -20.87
C LYS A 436 -1.11 -8.40 -20.18
N LYS A 437 -0.72 -9.22 -19.21
CA LYS A 437 -1.64 -10.13 -18.50
C LYS A 437 -2.22 -9.51 -17.23
N ILE A 438 -1.40 -8.74 -16.51
CA ILE A 438 -1.80 -8.14 -15.24
C ILE A 438 -2.42 -6.79 -15.51
N GLN A 439 -3.64 -6.62 -15.01
CA GLN A 439 -4.34 -5.34 -14.99
C GLN A 439 -4.41 -4.86 -13.53
N PRO A 440 -4.35 -3.55 -13.26
CA PRO A 440 -4.35 -3.03 -11.91
C PRO A 440 -5.65 -3.38 -11.17
N SER A 441 -5.56 -3.73 -9.88
CA SER A 441 -6.73 -4.08 -9.08
C SER A 441 -7.69 -2.90 -8.92
N SER A 442 -7.16 -1.68 -8.93
CA SER A 442 -7.96 -0.45 -8.95
C SER A 442 -8.89 -0.40 -10.16
N SER A 443 -8.46 -0.87 -11.34
CA SER A 443 -9.32 -0.87 -12.54
C SER A 443 -10.32 -2.02 -12.57
N ARG A 444 -10.07 -3.12 -11.85
CA ARG A 444 -10.98 -4.27 -11.77
C ARG A 444 -12.25 -3.99 -10.97
N SER A 445 -12.16 -3.12 -9.96
CA SER A 445 -13.30 -2.79 -9.07
C SER A 445 -14.14 -1.58 -9.50
N GLY A 446 -13.70 -0.84 -10.52
CA GLY A 446 -14.34 0.38 -11.01
C GLY A 446 -15.07 0.14 -12.32
N ILE A 447 -16.40 0.08 -12.27
CA ILE A 447 -17.28 0.14 -13.44
C ILE A 447 -17.07 1.53 -14.09
N GLY A 448 -16.82 1.58 -15.41
CA GLY A 448 -16.64 2.81 -16.20
C GLY A 448 -15.26 2.98 -16.86
N MET A 449 -14.24 2.20 -16.47
CA MET A 449 -12.94 2.26 -17.14
C MET A 449 -12.99 1.51 -18.48
N MET A 450 -13.21 2.23 -19.58
CA MET A 450 -12.80 1.76 -20.90
C MET A 450 -11.28 1.57 -20.92
N ASP A 451 -10.81 0.50 -21.59
CA ASP A 451 -9.38 0.21 -21.76
C ASP A 451 -8.62 1.46 -22.24
N PHE A 452 -7.72 1.96 -21.39
CA PHE A 452 -6.83 3.05 -21.73
C PHE A 452 -5.79 2.56 -22.76
N LYS A 453 -6.02 2.86 -24.04
CA LYS A 453 -4.98 2.79 -25.05
C LYS A 453 -4.10 4.04 -24.90
N PRO A 454 -2.81 3.93 -24.58
CA PRO A 454 -1.93 5.08 -24.47
C PRO A 454 -1.79 5.73 -25.85
N VAL A 455 -2.11 7.02 -25.92
CA VAL A 455 -1.97 7.85 -27.12
C VAL A 455 -0.88 8.89 -26.84
N SER A 456 0.03 9.10 -27.78
CA SER A 456 1.04 10.16 -27.71
C SER A 456 0.54 11.44 -28.38
N TRP A 457 1.13 12.59 -28.04
CA TRP A 457 0.81 13.86 -28.70
C TRP A 457 1.10 13.85 -30.21
N GLU A 458 2.06 13.03 -30.64
CA GLU A 458 2.45 12.87 -32.05
C GLU A 458 1.34 12.20 -32.88
N GLN A 459 0.47 11.41 -32.24
CA GLN A 459 -0.68 10.77 -32.88
C GLN A 459 -1.88 11.71 -33.05
N ILE A 460 -1.76 12.99 -32.67
CA ILE A 460 -2.82 13.99 -32.83
C ILE A 460 -2.36 15.09 -33.79
N GLY A 461 -3.00 15.17 -34.95
CA GLY A 461 -2.67 16.16 -35.98
C GLY A 461 -3.50 17.45 -35.87
N GLY A 462 -2.87 18.61 -36.09
CA GLY A 462 -3.53 19.87 -36.43
C GLY A 462 -4.13 20.70 -35.29
N LEU A 463 -4.02 20.25 -34.05
CA LEU A 463 -4.64 20.90 -32.88
C LEU A 463 -3.58 21.42 -31.89
N ASP A 464 -2.53 22.06 -32.39
CA ASP A 464 -1.38 22.47 -31.58
C ASP A 464 -1.74 23.52 -30.52
N ASP A 465 -2.60 24.49 -30.86
CA ASP A 465 -3.05 25.53 -29.92
C ASP A 465 -3.88 24.96 -28.77
N VAL A 466 -4.77 24.02 -29.09
CA VAL A 466 -5.62 23.32 -28.11
C VAL A 466 -4.76 22.41 -27.24
N GLY A 467 -3.83 21.68 -27.86
CA GLY A 467 -2.88 20.83 -27.17
C GLY A 467 -2.00 21.63 -26.20
N LEU A 468 -1.52 22.80 -26.62
CA LEU A 468 -0.76 23.70 -25.75
C LEU A 468 -1.61 24.17 -24.57
N LYS A 469 -2.84 24.64 -24.77
CA LYS A 469 -3.75 25.03 -23.66
C LYS A 469 -4.01 23.88 -22.67
N LEU A 470 -4.16 22.66 -23.17
CA LEU A 470 -4.32 21.47 -22.32
C LEU A 470 -3.06 21.15 -21.52
N LYS A 471 -1.88 21.23 -22.14
CA LYS A 471 -0.59 21.09 -21.44
C LYS A 471 -0.44 22.14 -20.34
N GLN A 472 -0.80 23.40 -20.62
CA GLN A 472 -0.78 24.48 -19.63
C GLN A 472 -1.71 24.21 -18.45
N SER A 473 -2.89 23.65 -18.72
CA SER A 473 -3.93 23.46 -17.71
C SER A 473 -3.74 22.19 -16.88
N ILE A 474 -3.17 21.12 -17.44
CA ILE A 474 -3.06 19.80 -16.79
C ILE A 474 -1.61 19.48 -16.42
N GLU A 475 -0.69 19.62 -17.38
CA GLU A 475 0.70 19.15 -17.22
C GLU A 475 1.53 20.10 -16.35
N TRP A 476 1.40 21.41 -16.55
CA TRP A 476 2.20 22.40 -15.82
C TRP A 476 1.92 22.45 -14.31
N PRO A 477 0.66 22.38 -13.81
CA PRO A 477 0.39 22.35 -12.37
C PRO A 477 1.00 21.13 -11.67
N ILE A 478 1.06 19.99 -12.37
CA ILE A 478 1.60 18.73 -11.83
C ILE A 478 3.13 18.76 -11.83
N LYS A 479 3.75 19.24 -12.92
CA LYS A 479 5.21 19.27 -13.06
C LYS A 479 5.86 20.40 -12.28
N PHE A 480 5.22 21.58 -12.19
CA PHE A 480 5.82 22.80 -11.65
C PHE A 480 4.94 23.46 -10.56
N PRO A 481 4.65 22.77 -9.44
CA PRO A 481 3.79 23.31 -8.38
C PRO A 481 4.35 24.58 -7.75
N GLU A 482 5.67 24.67 -7.56
CA GLU A 482 6.34 25.83 -6.96
C GLU A 482 6.17 27.10 -7.79
N ALA A 483 6.21 26.97 -9.12
CA ALA A 483 6.00 28.10 -10.01
C ALA A 483 4.59 28.67 -9.84
N PHE A 484 3.57 27.83 -9.65
CA PHE A 484 2.20 28.26 -9.39
C PHE A 484 2.06 28.99 -8.05
N VAL A 485 2.68 28.46 -6.97
CA VAL A 485 2.67 29.10 -5.65
C VAL A 485 3.35 30.47 -5.72
N ARG A 486 4.54 30.53 -6.33
CA ARG A 486 5.31 31.78 -6.48
C ARG A 486 4.55 32.85 -7.25
N MET A 487 3.81 32.44 -8.28
CA MET A 487 3.02 33.34 -9.12
C MET A 487 1.63 33.65 -8.51
N GLY A 488 1.25 33.03 -7.40
CA GLY A 488 -0.06 33.20 -6.78
C GLY A 488 -1.23 32.76 -7.67
N LEU A 489 -0.99 31.84 -8.62
CA LEU A 489 -2.00 31.39 -9.57
C LEU A 489 -2.90 30.32 -8.92
N ALA A 490 -4.21 30.52 -9.02
CA ALA A 490 -5.19 29.50 -8.66
C ALA A 490 -5.12 28.35 -9.67
N ARG A 491 -5.20 27.11 -9.18
CA ARG A 491 -5.24 25.93 -10.04
C ARG A 491 -6.63 25.81 -10.69
N PRO A 492 -6.70 25.40 -11.96
CA PRO A 492 -7.98 25.09 -12.59
C PRO A 492 -8.55 23.81 -11.95
N LYS A 493 -9.78 23.88 -11.43
CA LYS A 493 -10.46 22.69 -10.86
C LYS A 493 -11.11 21.83 -11.94
N GLY A 494 -11.66 22.47 -12.97
CA GLY A 494 -12.38 21.82 -14.05
C GLY A 494 -12.04 22.43 -15.41
N ILE A 495 -11.90 21.56 -16.40
CA ILE A 495 -11.72 21.90 -17.81
C ILE A 495 -12.93 21.35 -18.58
N LEU A 496 -13.63 22.19 -19.33
CA LEU A 496 -14.70 21.77 -20.23
C LEU A 496 -14.24 21.92 -21.68
N LEU A 497 -14.15 20.78 -22.36
CA LEU A 497 -13.91 20.67 -23.80
C LEU A 497 -15.24 20.69 -24.54
N TYR A 498 -15.36 21.57 -25.52
CA TYR A 498 -16.55 21.61 -26.38
C TYR A 498 -16.17 21.86 -27.84
N GLY A 499 -17.05 21.46 -28.76
CA GLY A 499 -16.80 21.54 -30.19
C GLY A 499 -17.68 20.58 -30.98
N PRO A 500 -17.46 20.44 -32.30
CA PRO A 500 -18.21 19.49 -33.10
C PRO A 500 -17.93 18.03 -32.69
N SER A 501 -18.84 17.13 -33.04
CA SER A 501 -18.59 15.68 -32.92
C SER A 501 -17.44 15.26 -33.85
N GLY A 502 -16.73 14.19 -33.49
CA GLY A 502 -15.65 13.64 -34.32
C GLY A 502 -14.34 14.44 -34.35
N CYS A 503 -14.19 15.50 -33.54
CA CYS A 503 -12.96 16.31 -33.46
C CYS A 503 -11.96 15.83 -32.38
N ALA A 504 -11.88 14.52 -32.13
CA ALA A 504 -10.87 13.90 -31.25
C ALA A 504 -10.77 14.42 -29.80
N LYS A 505 -11.85 14.98 -29.23
CA LYS A 505 -11.87 15.49 -27.84
C LYS A 505 -11.45 14.42 -26.82
N THR A 506 -12.03 13.23 -26.92
CA THR A 506 -11.70 12.09 -26.08
C THR A 506 -10.23 11.67 -26.25
N THR A 507 -9.69 11.75 -27.47
CA THR A 507 -8.28 11.42 -27.78
C THR A 507 -7.30 12.44 -27.21
N LEU A 508 -7.63 13.74 -27.23
CA LEU A 508 -6.82 14.81 -26.64
C LEU A 508 -6.62 14.62 -25.13
N VAL A 509 -7.70 14.32 -24.41
CA VAL A 509 -7.62 14.08 -22.96
C VAL A 509 -6.80 12.82 -22.67
N LYS A 510 -6.98 11.76 -23.47
CA LYS A 510 -6.17 10.54 -23.36
C LYS A 510 -4.67 10.83 -23.56
N ALA A 511 -4.30 11.61 -24.57
CA ALA A 511 -2.90 11.98 -24.80
C ALA A 511 -2.30 12.82 -23.66
N SER A 512 -3.09 13.75 -23.12
CA SER A 512 -2.69 14.52 -21.93
C SER A 512 -2.47 13.61 -20.72
N ALA A 513 -3.33 12.61 -20.51
CA ALA A 513 -3.19 11.64 -19.44
C ALA A 513 -1.94 10.76 -19.59
N THR A 514 -1.66 10.27 -20.81
CA THR A 514 -0.43 9.50 -21.11
C THR A 514 0.82 10.33 -20.79
N SER A 515 0.85 11.59 -21.23
CA SER A 515 1.99 12.50 -21.05
C SER A 515 2.27 12.84 -19.58
N CYS A 516 1.21 12.89 -18.76
CA CYS A 516 1.33 13.16 -17.34
C CYS A 516 1.58 11.90 -16.50
N HIS A 517 1.51 10.70 -17.10
CA HIS A 517 1.52 9.42 -16.39
C HIS A 517 0.52 9.36 -15.22
N CYS A 518 -0.65 9.99 -15.42
CA CYS A 518 -1.71 10.03 -14.41
C CYS A 518 -2.66 8.85 -14.57
N SER A 519 -3.34 8.48 -13.48
CA SER A 519 -4.46 7.54 -13.59
C SER A 519 -5.61 8.21 -14.36
N PHE A 520 -6.11 7.54 -15.40
CA PHE A 520 -7.20 8.03 -16.23
C PHE A 520 -8.49 7.27 -15.90
N LEU A 521 -9.52 8.00 -15.47
CA LEU A 521 -10.84 7.45 -15.16
C LEU A 521 -11.86 8.09 -16.10
N SER A 522 -12.28 7.36 -17.13
CA SER A 522 -13.38 7.78 -17.99
C SER A 522 -14.72 7.37 -17.39
N VAL A 523 -15.74 8.21 -17.55
CA VAL A 523 -17.14 7.84 -17.33
C VAL A 523 -17.93 8.40 -18.50
N SER A 524 -18.60 7.52 -19.24
CA SER A 524 -19.56 7.94 -20.28
C SER A 524 -20.91 8.24 -19.65
N GLY A 525 -21.67 9.18 -20.22
CA GLY A 525 -23.05 9.42 -19.81
C GLY A 525 -23.91 8.15 -19.81
N ALA A 526 -23.67 7.23 -20.75
CA ALA A 526 -24.38 5.95 -20.82
C ALA A 526 -24.16 5.06 -19.59
N ASP A 527 -22.96 5.04 -19.02
CA ASP A 527 -22.60 4.19 -17.88
C ASP A 527 -23.30 4.62 -16.59
N LEU A 528 -23.68 5.90 -16.50
CA LEU A 528 -24.36 6.45 -15.33
C LEU A 528 -25.87 6.22 -15.34
N PHE A 529 -26.46 5.83 -16.48
CA PHE A 529 -27.90 5.50 -16.55
C PHE A 529 -28.16 4.07 -16.05
N SER A 530 -28.53 3.95 -14.79
CA SER A 530 -29.06 2.70 -14.23
C SER A 530 -30.59 2.80 -14.05
N PRO A 531 -31.36 1.72 -14.29
CA PRO A 531 -32.80 1.71 -14.02
C PRO A 531 -33.15 1.79 -12.52
N TYR A 532 -32.17 1.55 -11.64
CA TYR A 532 -32.35 1.57 -10.20
C TYR A 532 -32.15 2.97 -9.61
N VAL A 533 -33.06 3.36 -8.72
CA VAL A 533 -33.04 4.68 -8.08
C VAL A 533 -31.85 4.80 -7.13
N GLY A 534 -31.00 5.79 -7.38
CA GLY A 534 -29.87 6.15 -6.50
C GLY A 534 -28.56 5.41 -6.78
N ASP A 535 -28.55 4.47 -7.73
CA ASP A 535 -27.32 3.79 -8.13
C ASP A 535 -26.41 4.71 -8.95
N SER A 536 -26.97 5.54 -9.84
CA SER A 536 -26.23 6.58 -10.59
C SER A 536 -25.44 7.56 -9.70
N GLU A 537 -26.04 8.00 -8.58
CA GLU A 537 -25.41 8.91 -7.62
C GLU A 537 -24.27 8.22 -6.86
N LYS A 538 -24.50 6.98 -6.41
CA LYS A 538 -23.47 6.19 -5.72
C LYS A 538 -22.30 5.89 -6.66
N LEU A 539 -22.58 5.54 -7.91
CA LEU A 539 -21.57 5.29 -8.93
C LEU A 539 -20.70 6.53 -9.15
N LEU A 540 -21.31 7.69 -9.37
CA LEU A 540 -20.56 8.94 -9.53
C LEU A 540 -19.67 9.24 -8.31
N SER A 541 -20.24 9.12 -7.11
CA SER A 541 -19.51 9.34 -5.86
C SER A 541 -18.36 8.35 -5.67
N GLN A 542 -18.54 7.10 -6.09
CA GLN A 542 -17.52 6.06 -6.06
C GLN A 542 -16.38 6.34 -7.03
N VAL A 543 -16.68 6.82 -8.25
CA VAL A 543 -15.64 7.20 -9.23
C VAL A 543 -14.78 8.34 -8.69
N PHE A 544 -15.39 9.41 -8.15
CA PHE A 544 -14.61 10.51 -7.56
C PHE A 544 -13.79 10.07 -6.36
N ARG A 545 -14.32 9.19 -5.49
CA ARG A 545 -13.51 8.61 -4.41
C ARG A 545 -12.32 7.83 -4.95
N GLN A 546 -12.53 7.00 -5.97
CA GLN A 546 -11.48 6.22 -6.58
C GLN A 546 -10.41 7.12 -7.23
N ALA A 547 -10.82 8.22 -7.86
CA ALA A 547 -9.91 9.23 -8.39
C ALA A 547 -9.04 9.86 -7.31
N ARG A 548 -9.65 10.21 -6.16
CA ARG A 548 -8.93 10.74 -4.99
C ARG A 548 -7.99 9.71 -4.36
N ALA A 549 -8.32 8.42 -4.42
CA ALA A 549 -7.42 7.37 -3.95
C ALA A 549 -6.22 7.16 -4.90
N ASN A 550 -6.40 7.41 -6.21
CA ASN A 550 -5.38 7.18 -7.23
C ASN A 550 -4.64 8.45 -7.67
N THR A 551 -4.61 9.50 -6.84
CA THR A 551 -4.04 10.80 -7.22
C THR A 551 -2.51 10.69 -7.41
N PRO A 552 -1.93 11.28 -8.48
CA PRO A 552 -2.54 12.15 -9.51
C PRO A 552 -3.47 11.42 -10.49
N ALA A 553 -4.70 11.92 -10.60
CA ALA A 553 -5.78 11.31 -11.38
C ALA A 553 -6.54 12.35 -12.21
N ILE A 554 -6.93 11.96 -13.44
CA ILE A 554 -7.81 12.73 -14.32
C ILE A 554 -9.14 12.00 -14.41
N VAL A 555 -10.23 12.67 -14.03
CA VAL A 555 -11.60 12.19 -14.23
C VAL A 555 -12.13 12.80 -15.51
N PHE A 556 -12.37 11.95 -16.50
CA PHE A 556 -12.92 12.35 -17.79
C PHE A 556 -14.41 12.00 -17.87
N LEU A 557 -15.25 13.03 -17.96
CA LEU A 557 -16.69 12.90 -18.14
C LEU A 557 -17.01 13.13 -19.62
N ASP A 558 -17.26 12.06 -20.36
CA ASP A 558 -17.64 12.16 -21.77
C ASP A 558 -19.15 12.32 -21.92
N GLU A 559 -19.56 13.07 -22.94
CA GLU A 559 -20.97 13.35 -23.25
C GLU A 559 -21.77 13.86 -22.04
N ILE A 560 -21.21 14.83 -21.32
CA ILE A 560 -21.81 15.37 -20.09
C ILE A 560 -23.19 15.99 -20.32
N ASP A 561 -23.49 16.41 -21.55
CA ASP A 561 -24.80 16.90 -21.99
C ASP A 561 -25.90 15.83 -21.94
N VAL A 562 -25.56 14.54 -22.09
CA VAL A 562 -26.53 13.43 -21.94
C VAL A 562 -26.95 13.27 -20.47
N ILE A 563 -26.03 13.52 -19.54
CA ILE A 563 -26.28 13.45 -18.09
C ILE A 563 -27.07 14.67 -17.62
N LEU A 564 -26.76 15.86 -18.17
CA LEU A 564 -27.13 17.16 -17.62
C LEU A 564 -28.15 17.94 -18.46
N GLY A 565 -29.03 17.24 -19.19
CA GLY A 565 -30.11 17.83 -19.97
C GLY A 565 -30.74 19.06 -19.29
N SER A 566 -30.81 20.17 -20.03
CA SER A 566 -31.19 21.49 -19.49
C SER A 566 -32.45 21.42 -18.61
N ARG A 567 -32.41 22.09 -17.44
CA ARG A 567 -33.50 22.21 -16.44
C ARG A 567 -34.82 22.83 -16.94
N SER A 568 -34.98 22.99 -18.25
CA SER A 568 -36.08 23.70 -18.87
C SER A 568 -36.66 22.84 -19.99
N ILE A 569 -37.71 22.06 -19.66
CA ILE A 569 -39.00 21.99 -20.39
C ILE A 569 -39.98 20.92 -19.84
N ASP A 570 -39.55 19.95 -19.02
CA ASP A 570 -40.49 18.94 -18.50
C ASP A 570 -40.80 19.10 -17.01
N LYS A 571 -41.95 19.71 -16.71
CA LYS A 571 -42.50 19.94 -15.35
C LYS A 571 -43.01 18.68 -14.64
N THR A 572 -42.67 17.47 -15.08
CA THR A 572 -43.23 16.22 -14.53
C THR A 572 -42.15 15.19 -14.27
N GLY A 573 -41.43 15.38 -13.17
CA GLY A 573 -40.56 14.37 -12.57
C GLY A 573 -39.26 14.98 -12.06
N HIS A 574 -39.05 14.96 -10.75
CA HIS A 574 -37.72 15.17 -10.17
C HIS A 574 -36.79 14.06 -10.63
N GLY A 575 -36.18 14.26 -11.80
CA GLY A 575 -35.42 13.27 -12.53
C GLY A 575 -34.16 12.85 -11.78
N VAL A 576 -33.76 11.60 -11.97
CA VAL A 576 -32.46 11.06 -11.54
C VAL A 576 -31.31 11.99 -11.94
N GLN A 577 -31.43 12.67 -13.08
CA GLN A 577 -30.48 13.67 -13.60
C GLN A 577 -30.24 14.85 -12.65
N GLU A 578 -31.28 15.42 -12.01
CA GLU A 578 -31.11 16.56 -11.08
C GLU A 578 -30.29 16.17 -9.84
N ARG A 579 -30.48 14.94 -9.35
CA ARG A 579 -29.76 14.41 -8.20
C ARG A 579 -28.30 14.13 -8.56
N VAL A 580 -28.05 13.51 -9.72
CA VAL A 580 -26.70 13.27 -10.24
C VAL A 580 -25.96 14.59 -10.45
N LEU A 581 -26.62 15.62 -11.00
CA LEU A 581 -26.05 16.96 -11.13
C LEU A 581 -25.69 17.56 -9.76
N SER A 582 -26.58 17.45 -8.77
CA SER A 582 -26.33 17.98 -7.43
C SER A 582 -25.12 17.31 -6.77
N VAL A 583 -24.97 16.01 -6.97
CA VAL A 583 -23.81 15.23 -6.51
C VAL A 583 -22.55 15.67 -7.24
N LEU A 584 -22.60 15.80 -8.57
CA LEU A 584 -21.47 16.28 -9.36
C LEU A 584 -20.99 17.66 -8.90
N LEU A 585 -21.92 18.59 -8.67
CA LEU A 585 -21.61 19.93 -8.18
C LEU A 585 -20.97 19.89 -6.78
N ASN A 586 -21.50 19.05 -5.88
CA ASN A 586 -20.93 18.86 -4.54
C ASN A 586 -19.51 18.27 -4.60
N GLU A 587 -19.25 17.35 -5.53
CA GLU A 587 -17.94 16.73 -5.75
C GLU A 587 -16.93 17.73 -6.35
N LEU A 588 -17.35 18.53 -7.34
CA LEU A 588 -16.54 19.59 -7.98
C LEU A 588 -16.21 20.74 -7.02
N ASP A 589 -17.19 21.18 -6.24
CA ASP A 589 -16.99 22.22 -5.23
C ASP A 589 -16.11 21.68 -4.07
N GLY A 590 -16.00 20.35 -3.94
CA GLY A 590 -15.24 19.66 -2.90
C GLY A 590 -15.91 19.71 -1.52
N VAL A 591 -17.17 20.13 -1.45
CA VAL A 591 -17.90 20.41 -0.21
C VAL A 591 -18.14 19.15 0.63
N GLY A 592 -18.16 17.96 0.00
CA GLY A 592 -18.35 16.67 0.67
C GLY A 592 -17.11 16.14 1.41
N LEU A 593 -15.92 16.69 1.14
CA LEU A 593 -14.65 16.26 1.74
C LEU A 593 -13.86 17.50 2.16
N LYS A 594 -14.30 18.12 3.25
CA LYS A 594 -13.34 18.56 4.26
C LYS A 594 -12.73 17.30 4.86
N SER A 595 -11.92 16.55 4.10
CA SER A 595 -10.83 15.82 4.75
C SER A 595 -10.17 16.91 5.56
N THR A 596 -10.25 16.75 6.88
CA THR A 596 -9.69 17.69 7.84
C THR A 596 -8.34 18.08 7.28
N GLU A 597 -8.28 19.31 6.76
CA GLU A 597 -7.04 20.01 6.56
C GLU A 597 -6.27 19.65 7.82
N ARG A 598 -5.07 19.09 7.64
CA ARG A 598 -4.09 19.12 8.70
C ARG A 598 -4.23 20.54 9.25
N ARG A 599 -4.74 20.71 10.47
CA ARG A 599 -4.57 21.93 11.25
C ARG A 599 -3.08 21.99 11.60
N GLY A 600 -2.22 21.90 10.59
CA GLY A 600 -0.94 22.57 10.58
C GLY A 600 -1.30 24.00 10.29
N ASN A 601 -0.88 24.88 11.18
CA ASN A 601 -0.95 26.33 11.03
C ASN A 601 -0.93 26.73 9.56
N ALA A 602 -1.83 27.62 9.16
CA ALA A 602 -1.46 28.58 8.13
C ALA A 602 -0.07 29.07 8.53
N VAL A 603 0.96 28.67 7.78
CA VAL A 603 2.30 29.22 7.94
C VAL A 603 2.12 30.67 7.55
N LYS A 604 1.78 31.49 8.55
CA LYS A 604 2.06 32.91 8.51
C LYS A 604 3.56 32.94 8.27
N LEU A 605 3.94 33.40 7.08
CA LEU A 605 5.29 33.87 6.77
C LEU A 605 5.70 34.78 7.93
N LYS A 606 6.41 34.22 8.91
CA LYS A 606 7.19 35.01 9.84
C LYS A 606 8.52 35.19 9.17
N ASP A 607 8.75 36.42 8.72
CA ASP A 607 10.06 36.89 8.32
C ASP A 607 11.07 36.56 9.42
N GLY A 608 12.12 35.83 9.06
CA GLY A 608 13.29 35.62 9.92
C GLY A 608 13.81 34.19 9.96
N HIS A 609 14.99 34.00 9.34
CA HIS A 609 15.91 32.86 9.36
C HIS A 609 15.78 31.82 8.22
N PRO A 610 16.74 31.79 7.27
CA PRO A 610 16.78 30.83 6.18
C PRO A 610 17.86 29.76 6.42
N GLU A 611 17.62 28.75 7.24
CA GLU A 611 18.49 27.56 7.30
C GLU A 611 17.68 26.29 7.53
N GLU A 612 16.81 25.95 6.59
CA GLU A 612 16.35 24.57 6.38
C GLU A 612 16.43 24.27 4.89
N THR A 613 17.16 23.20 4.57
CA THR A 613 17.50 22.72 3.22
C THR A 613 16.31 22.75 2.25
N GLY A 614 16.45 23.49 1.15
CA GLY A 614 15.36 23.76 0.18
C GLY A 614 14.60 22.54 -0.31
N MET A 615 15.27 21.39 -0.45
CA MET A 615 14.67 20.11 -0.88
C MET A 615 13.51 19.62 -0.01
N GLY A 616 13.47 19.95 1.29
CA GLY A 616 12.37 19.51 2.17
C GLY A 616 11.06 20.26 1.91
N ARG A 617 11.15 21.58 1.67
CA ARG A 617 9.97 22.43 1.37
C ARG A 617 9.42 22.18 -0.02
N GLU A 618 10.28 21.84 -0.99
CA GLU A 618 9.88 21.47 -2.35
C GLU A 618 9.03 20.18 -2.37
N LEU A 619 9.40 19.18 -1.55
CA LEU A 619 8.70 17.91 -1.45
C LEU A 619 7.32 18.04 -0.76
N ASP A 620 7.25 18.81 0.34
CA ASP A 620 5.98 19.05 1.06
C ASP A 620 4.95 19.79 0.19
N LEU A 621 5.40 20.76 -0.63
CA LEU A 621 4.55 21.44 -1.60
C LEU A 621 4.12 20.47 -2.70
N GLN A 622 5.00 19.61 -3.20
CA GLN A 622 4.64 18.62 -4.21
C GLN A 622 3.55 17.65 -3.72
N GLU A 623 3.50 17.32 -2.43
CA GLU A 623 2.47 16.47 -1.82
C GLU A 623 1.11 17.15 -1.61
N VAL A 624 1.08 18.44 -1.31
CA VAL A 624 -0.19 19.20 -1.24
C VAL A 624 -0.80 19.35 -2.64
N PHE A 625 0.05 19.39 -3.68
CA PHE A 625 -0.39 19.50 -5.07
C PHE A 625 -0.80 18.15 -5.68
N ASN A 626 -0.25 17.03 -5.19
CA ASN A 626 -0.61 15.65 -5.57
C ASN A 626 -1.88 15.12 -4.88
N LYS A 627 -2.70 15.95 -4.24
CA LYS A 627 -3.95 15.52 -3.57
C LYS A 627 -5.23 15.85 -4.35
N ASP A 628 -5.11 16.65 -5.41
CA ASP A 628 -6.27 17.14 -6.13
C ASP A 628 -6.50 16.39 -7.43
N VAL A 629 -7.76 16.05 -7.67
CA VAL A 629 -8.24 15.40 -8.89
C VAL A 629 -8.57 16.48 -9.92
N ILE A 630 -8.09 16.32 -11.15
CA ILE A 630 -8.45 17.21 -12.25
C ILE A 630 -9.67 16.63 -12.96
N VAL A 631 -10.73 17.44 -13.10
CA VAL A 631 -11.94 17.02 -13.82
C VAL A 631 -11.93 17.62 -15.21
N VAL A 632 -12.03 16.76 -16.22
CA VAL A 632 -12.15 17.15 -17.62
C VAL A 632 -13.50 16.65 -18.12
N ALA A 633 -14.34 17.56 -18.61
CA ALA A 633 -15.61 17.19 -19.23
C ALA A 633 -15.57 17.46 -20.73
N ALA A 634 -16.24 16.63 -21.52
CA ALA A 634 -16.44 16.88 -22.94
C ALA A 634 -17.94 16.98 -23.25
N THR A 635 -18.30 17.96 -24.08
CA THR A 635 -19.67 18.12 -24.60
C THR A 635 -19.66 18.44 -26.08
N ASN A 636 -20.63 17.91 -26.81
CA ASN A 636 -20.93 18.33 -28.18
C ASN A 636 -21.96 19.47 -28.22
N ARG A 637 -22.66 19.73 -27.11
CA ARG A 637 -23.77 20.67 -27.04
C ARG A 637 -23.66 21.56 -25.80
N PRO A 638 -22.77 22.56 -25.82
CA PRO A 638 -22.60 23.47 -24.69
C PRO A 638 -23.86 24.32 -24.39
N ASP A 639 -24.81 24.44 -25.32
CA ASP A 639 -26.10 25.10 -25.16
C ASP A 639 -27.04 24.41 -24.17
N VAL A 640 -26.90 23.09 -24.01
CA VAL A 640 -27.79 22.27 -23.17
C VAL A 640 -27.31 22.22 -21.71
N LEU A 641 -26.08 22.66 -21.45
CA LEU A 641 -25.48 22.58 -20.12
C LEU A 641 -26.09 23.58 -19.14
N ASP A 642 -26.22 23.17 -17.88
CA ASP A 642 -26.64 24.05 -16.79
C ASP A 642 -25.58 25.14 -16.54
N ASP A 643 -25.99 26.40 -16.54
CA ASP A 643 -25.17 27.58 -16.18
C ASP A 643 -24.48 27.42 -14.82
N ALA A 644 -25.03 26.59 -13.92
CA ALA A 644 -24.40 26.24 -12.66
C ALA A 644 -22.97 25.68 -12.84
N LEU A 645 -22.72 24.87 -13.87
CA LEU A 645 -21.41 24.25 -14.13
C LEU A 645 -20.37 25.27 -14.59
N MET A 646 -20.84 26.33 -15.25
CA MET A 646 -20.02 27.37 -15.87
C MET A 646 -19.61 28.48 -14.89
N ARG A 647 -20.05 28.39 -13.63
CA ARG A 647 -19.68 29.36 -12.60
C ARG A 647 -18.21 29.19 -12.19
N PRO A 648 -17.51 30.29 -11.87
CA PRO A 648 -16.13 30.24 -11.42
C PRO A 648 -16.02 29.39 -10.13
N GLY A 649 -14.99 28.55 -10.07
CA GLY A 649 -14.77 27.54 -9.02
C GLY A 649 -15.16 26.12 -9.42
N ARG A 650 -15.71 25.91 -10.62
CA ARG A 650 -16.14 24.62 -11.19
C ARG A 650 -15.39 24.35 -12.50
N PHE A 651 -16.02 24.54 -13.66
CA PHE A 651 -15.32 24.53 -14.94
C PHE A 651 -14.74 25.92 -15.23
N ASP A 652 -13.57 26.17 -14.66
CA ASP A 652 -12.84 27.44 -14.78
C ASP A 652 -12.30 27.66 -16.19
N GLN A 653 -11.98 26.58 -16.91
CA GLN A 653 -11.36 26.63 -18.24
C GLN A 653 -12.27 26.02 -19.30
N LEU A 654 -12.58 26.82 -20.31
CA LEU A 654 -13.40 26.45 -21.46
C LEU A 654 -12.52 26.38 -22.69
N ILE A 655 -12.34 25.19 -23.23
CA ILE A 655 -11.47 24.97 -24.39
C ILE A 655 -12.34 24.51 -25.56
N TYR A 656 -12.42 25.38 -26.57
CA TYR A 656 -13.02 25.07 -27.85
C TYR A 656 -12.07 24.20 -28.68
N VAL A 657 -12.58 23.10 -29.21
CA VAL A 657 -11.89 22.25 -30.18
C VAL A 657 -12.45 22.56 -31.57
N PRO A 658 -11.72 23.31 -32.41
CA PRO A 658 -12.16 23.63 -33.76
C PRO A 658 -12.12 22.39 -34.67
N PRO A 659 -12.89 22.40 -35.78
CA PRO A 659 -12.70 21.41 -36.85
C PRO A 659 -11.28 21.51 -37.44
N PRO A 660 -10.76 20.43 -38.04
CA PRO A 660 -9.40 20.43 -38.58
C PRO A 660 -9.27 21.29 -39.86
N ASP A 661 -8.30 22.21 -39.84
CA ASP A 661 -7.85 22.97 -41.01
C ASP A 661 -7.22 22.06 -42.07
N GLN A 662 -6.99 22.56 -43.29
CA GLN A 662 -6.33 21.79 -44.35
C GLN A 662 -4.99 21.18 -43.91
N LYS A 663 -4.16 21.95 -43.19
CA LYS A 663 -2.90 21.46 -42.59
C LYS A 663 -3.15 20.38 -41.54
N GLY A 664 -4.22 20.55 -40.75
CA GLY A 664 -4.63 19.58 -39.75
C GLY A 664 -5.10 18.27 -40.39
N ARG A 665 -5.93 18.33 -41.43
CA ARG A 665 -6.41 17.15 -42.18
C ARG A 665 -5.26 16.39 -42.81
N LEU A 666 -4.31 17.08 -43.43
CA LEU A 666 -3.10 16.46 -43.97
C LEU A 666 -2.32 15.72 -42.87
N SER A 667 -2.18 16.34 -41.69
CA SER A 667 -1.50 15.73 -40.54
C SER A 667 -2.25 14.49 -40.03
N ILE A 668 -3.58 14.57 -39.92
CA ILE A 668 -4.44 13.45 -39.52
C ILE A 668 -4.34 12.31 -40.53
N LEU A 669 -4.42 12.59 -41.84
CA LEU A 669 -4.29 11.60 -42.90
C LEU A 669 -2.95 10.87 -42.80
N LYS A 670 -1.83 11.59 -42.63
CA LYS A 670 -0.50 10.99 -42.45
C LYS A 670 -0.48 10.00 -41.28
N ILE A 671 -1.06 10.37 -40.14
CA ILE A 671 -1.12 9.52 -38.94
C ILE A 671 -2.01 8.30 -39.19
N CYS A 672 -3.19 8.48 -39.79
CA CYS A 672 -4.10 7.38 -40.10
C CYS A 672 -3.48 6.37 -41.08
N THR A 673 -2.70 6.85 -42.04
CA THR A 673 -2.06 6.02 -43.07
C THR A 673 -0.71 5.43 -42.66
N GLU A 674 -0.15 5.80 -41.51
CA GLU A 674 1.18 5.30 -41.07
C GLU A 674 1.25 3.77 -40.99
N LYS A 675 0.12 3.13 -40.64
CA LYS A 675 0.00 1.66 -40.56
C LYS A 675 -0.46 1.03 -41.88
N MET A 676 -0.79 1.82 -42.88
CA MET A 676 -1.36 1.36 -44.15
C MET A 676 -0.28 1.35 -45.24
N PRO A 677 -0.13 0.25 -46.01
CA PRO A 677 0.75 0.25 -47.15
C PRO A 677 0.14 1.11 -48.27
N LEU A 678 0.71 2.30 -48.49
CA LEU A 678 0.30 3.22 -49.55
C LEU A 678 1.11 2.97 -50.83
N ASP A 679 0.44 3.09 -51.97
CA ASP A 679 1.10 3.15 -53.27
C ASP A 679 1.74 4.54 -53.48
N PRO A 680 2.92 4.66 -54.13
CA PRO A 680 3.54 5.96 -54.43
C PRO A 680 2.64 6.91 -55.23
N ASP A 681 1.62 6.38 -55.92
CA ASP A 681 0.63 7.17 -56.65
C ASP A 681 -0.34 7.96 -55.75
N VAL A 682 -0.32 7.77 -54.42
CA VAL A 682 -1.24 8.43 -53.47
C VAL A 682 -0.65 9.74 -52.92
N SER A 683 -1.24 10.87 -53.31
CA SER A 683 -0.94 12.18 -52.74
C SER A 683 -1.92 12.56 -51.62
N LEU A 684 -1.46 12.47 -50.36
CA LEU A 684 -2.28 12.85 -49.20
C LEU A 684 -2.64 14.35 -49.16
N GLU A 685 -1.86 15.19 -49.85
CA GLU A 685 -2.10 16.63 -49.95
C GLU A 685 -3.37 16.92 -50.77
N ASP A 686 -3.56 16.21 -51.88
CA ASP A 686 -4.73 16.38 -52.75
C ASP A 686 -6.00 15.89 -52.05
N VAL A 687 -5.91 14.76 -51.33
CA VAL A 687 -7.00 14.25 -50.49
C VAL A 687 -7.37 15.27 -49.40
N ALA A 688 -6.39 15.95 -48.80
CA ALA A 688 -6.66 16.99 -47.78
C ALA A 688 -7.37 18.24 -48.35
N VAL A 689 -7.11 18.57 -49.63
CA VAL A 689 -7.81 19.65 -50.36
C VAL A 689 -9.27 19.26 -50.60
N GLN A 690 -9.51 18.02 -51.05
CA GLN A 690 -10.85 17.54 -51.41
C GLN A 690 -11.76 17.27 -50.20
N THR A 691 -11.19 16.98 -49.04
CA THR A 691 -11.91 16.65 -47.79
C THR A 691 -12.34 17.88 -46.98
N HIS A 692 -12.93 18.89 -47.63
CA HIS A 692 -13.47 20.05 -46.92
C HIS A 692 -14.66 19.66 -46.03
N LEU A 693 -14.72 20.17 -44.78
CA LEU A 693 -15.71 19.81 -43.73
C LEU A 693 -15.63 18.38 -43.16
N PHE A 694 -14.59 17.62 -43.47
CA PHE A 694 -14.41 16.31 -42.84
C PHE A 694 -13.90 16.50 -41.40
N SER A 695 -14.54 15.81 -40.46
CA SER A 695 -14.04 15.68 -39.09
C SER A 695 -12.89 14.67 -39.02
N GLY A 696 -12.17 14.62 -37.89
CA GLY A 696 -11.11 13.63 -37.69
C GLY A 696 -11.63 12.18 -37.78
N ALA A 697 -12.83 11.93 -37.27
CA ALA A 697 -13.50 10.63 -37.38
C ALA A 697 -13.88 10.30 -38.84
N ASP A 698 -14.31 11.30 -39.62
CA ASP A 698 -14.64 11.09 -41.04
C ASP A 698 -13.39 10.73 -41.85
N LEU A 699 -12.26 11.38 -41.57
CA LEU A 699 -10.97 11.06 -42.22
C LEU A 699 -10.47 9.67 -41.86
N GLU A 700 -10.65 9.25 -40.59
CA GLU A 700 -10.32 7.89 -40.17
C GLU A 700 -11.19 6.85 -40.89
N ASN A 701 -12.49 7.13 -41.02
CA ASN A 701 -13.42 6.29 -41.76
C ASN A 701 -13.11 6.26 -43.25
N LEU A 702 -12.73 7.39 -43.85
CA LEU A 702 -12.28 7.48 -45.25
C LEU A 702 -11.08 6.55 -45.50
N CYS A 703 -10.08 6.57 -44.62
CA CYS A 703 -8.91 5.70 -44.76
C CYS A 703 -9.29 4.21 -44.59
N LYS A 704 -10.20 3.89 -43.67
CA LYS A 704 -10.69 2.52 -43.46
C LYS A 704 -11.47 2.01 -44.68
N GLU A 705 -12.37 2.81 -45.22
CA GLU A 705 -13.15 2.47 -46.42
C GLU A 705 -12.25 2.29 -47.64
N ALA A 706 -11.27 3.19 -47.85
CA ALA A 706 -10.28 3.03 -48.91
C ALA A 706 -9.48 1.71 -48.78
N ALA A 707 -9.11 1.31 -47.55
CA ALA A 707 -8.45 0.03 -47.29
C ALA A 707 -9.38 -1.17 -47.53
N LEU A 708 -10.67 -1.08 -47.18
CA LEU A 708 -11.65 -2.13 -47.44
C LEU A 708 -11.92 -2.31 -48.93
N LEU A 709 -12.01 -1.22 -49.71
CA LEU A 709 -12.15 -1.26 -51.16
C LEU A 709 -10.94 -1.92 -51.82
N ALA A 710 -9.72 -1.61 -51.35
CA ALA A 710 -8.50 -2.26 -51.82
C ALA A 710 -8.53 -3.79 -51.57
N LEU A 711 -9.05 -4.22 -50.42
CA LEU A 711 -9.23 -5.63 -50.07
C LEU A 711 -10.31 -6.33 -50.92
N GLN A 712 -11.38 -5.62 -51.27
CA GLN A 712 -12.46 -6.15 -52.11
C GLN A 712 -12.00 -6.37 -53.56
N GLU A 713 -11.21 -5.45 -54.12
CA GLU A 713 -10.73 -5.56 -55.51
C GLU A 713 -9.77 -6.75 -55.70
N ASN A 714 -8.87 -7.00 -54.74
CA ASN A 714 -7.81 -8.00 -54.86
C ASN A 714 -8.06 -9.31 -54.09
N LYS A 715 -9.26 -9.54 -53.54
CA LYS A 715 -9.64 -10.75 -52.78
C LYS A 715 -8.58 -11.19 -51.75
N VAL A 716 -8.46 -10.43 -50.65
CA VAL A 716 -7.64 -10.75 -49.45
C VAL A 716 -6.11 -10.68 -49.65
N GLU A 717 -5.59 -10.68 -50.88
CA GLU A 717 -4.15 -10.51 -51.20
C GLU A 717 -3.75 -9.06 -51.52
N ALA A 718 -4.57 -8.07 -51.15
CA ALA A 718 -4.28 -6.67 -51.43
C ALA A 718 -2.99 -6.22 -50.72
N THR A 719 -2.01 -5.76 -51.49
CA THR A 719 -0.68 -5.37 -51.01
C THR A 719 -0.53 -3.87 -50.78
N THR A 720 -1.27 -3.01 -51.52
CA THR A 720 -1.21 -1.55 -51.39
C THR A 720 -2.56 -0.88 -51.63
N VAL A 721 -2.77 0.30 -51.04
CA VAL A 721 -3.92 1.18 -51.30
C VAL A 721 -3.54 2.20 -52.38
N LYS A 722 -4.26 2.19 -53.50
CA LYS A 722 -4.12 3.13 -54.62
C LYS A 722 -5.04 4.35 -54.51
N CYS A 723 -4.72 5.41 -55.28
CA CYS A 723 -5.48 6.66 -55.30
C CYS A 723 -6.96 6.46 -55.70
N ARG A 724 -7.25 5.51 -56.59
CA ARG A 724 -8.62 5.18 -57.03
C ARG A 724 -9.55 4.80 -55.88
N HIS A 725 -9.04 4.10 -54.87
CA HIS A 725 -9.87 3.71 -53.72
C HIS A 725 -10.22 4.90 -52.83
N PHE A 726 -9.35 5.92 -52.76
CA PHE A 726 -9.68 7.17 -52.06
C PHE A 726 -10.73 7.97 -52.81
N GLU A 727 -10.68 8.03 -54.15
CA GLU A 727 -11.70 8.68 -54.97
C GLU A 727 -13.06 8.00 -54.82
N GLU A 728 -13.10 6.67 -54.83
CA GLU A 728 -14.34 5.90 -54.62
C GLU A 728 -14.86 6.05 -53.19
N SER A 729 -13.96 6.08 -52.19
CA SER A 729 -14.30 6.33 -50.79
C SER A 729 -14.86 7.74 -50.54
N LEU A 730 -14.36 8.76 -51.26
CA LEU A 730 -14.93 10.12 -51.20
C LEU A 730 -16.36 10.17 -51.74
N GLY A 731 -16.75 9.24 -52.62
CA GLY A 731 -18.13 9.09 -53.09
C GLY A 731 -19.06 8.47 -52.05
N THR A 732 -18.53 7.62 -51.15
CA THR A 732 -19.32 6.90 -50.14
C THR A 732 -19.38 7.63 -48.81
N VAL A 733 -18.27 8.18 -48.33
CA VAL A 733 -18.17 8.88 -47.04
C VAL A 733 -18.61 10.33 -47.19
N LYS A 734 -19.69 10.70 -46.51
CA LYS A 734 -20.20 12.08 -46.46
C LYS A 734 -19.59 12.84 -45.28
N PRO A 735 -19.33 14.16 -45.42
CA PRO A 735 -18.86 14.97 -44.32
C PRO A 735 -19.91 15.05 -43.21
N SER A 736 -19.47 14.86 -41.97
CA SER A 736 -20.35 14.95 -40.79
C SER A 736 -20.63 16.39 -40.37
N LEU A 737 -19.80 17.35 -40.77
CA LEU A 737 -19.94 18.75 -40.38
C LEU A 737 -20.72 19.56 -41.41
N THR A 738 -21.67 20.36 -40.93
CA THR A 738 -22.36 21.34 -41.78
C THR A 738 -21.87 22.76 -41.51
N LEU A 739 -21.99 23.65 -42.50
CA LEU A 739 -21.68 25.07 -42.33
C LEU A 739 -22.52 25.74 -41.22
N ARG A 740 -23.74 25.23 -40.98
CA ARG A 740 -24.62 25.70 -39.90
C ARG A 740 -24.06 25.41 -38.52
N ASP A 741 -23.43 24.25 -38.35
CA ASP A 741 -22.80 23.87 -37.08
C ASP A 741 -21.61 24.76 -36.77
N LEU A 742 -20.83 25.14 -37.79
CA LEU A 742 -19.71 26.07 -37.63
C LEU A 742 -20.19 27.47 -37.24
N GLU A 743 -21.21 28.00 -37.93
CA GLU A 743 -21.82 29.28 -37.56
C GLU A 743 -22.38 29.27 -36.14
N PHE A 744 -22.88 28.12 -35.66
CA PHE A 744 -23.38 27.98 -34.30
C PHE A 744 -22.25 28.15 -33.26
N TYR A 745 -21.12 27.47 -33.45
CA TYR A 745 -19.96 27.61 -32.56
C TYR A 745 -19.33 29.01 -32.66
N GLU A 746 -19.27 29.59 -33.87
CA GLU A 746 -18.77 30.94 -34.07
C GLU A 746 -19.65 32.00 -33.40
N LYS A 747 -20.98 31.90 -33.51
CA LYS A 747 -21.91 32.82 -32.83
C LYS A 747 -21.83 32.72 -31.31
N MET A 748 -21.65 31.51 -30.77
CA MET A 748 -21.47 31.31 -29.34
C MET A 748 -20.17 31.97 -28.82
N PHE A 749 -19.09 31.94 -29.60
CA PHE A 749 -17.80 32.51 -29.22
C PHE A 749 -17.67 34.01 -29.54
N GLY A 750 -18.24 34.46 -30.65
CA GLY A 750 -18.24 35.85 -31.10
C GLY A 750 -18.94 36.79 -30.13
N ASN A 751 -19.91 36.30 -29.36
CA ASN A 751 -20.60 37.06 -28.31
C ASN A 751 -19.84 37.12 -26.98
N ARG A 752 -18.66 36.50 -26.85
CA ARG A 752 -17.87 36.43 -25.59
C ARG A 752 -16.49 37.09 -25.67
N LYS A 753 -16.17 37.83 -26.74
CA LYS A 753 -14.96 38.67 -26.79
C LYS A 753 -15.17 40.02 -26.12
#